data_AF-A0A9E5JKC9-F1
#
_entry.id   AF-A0A9E5JKC9-F1
#
_cell.length_a   1.000
_cell.length_b   1.000
_cell.length_c   1.000
_cell.angle_alpha   90.00
_cell.angle_beta   90.00
_cell.angle_gamma   90.00
#
_symmetry.space_group_name_H-M   'P 1'
#
loop_
_entity.id
_entity.type
_entity.pdbx_description
1 polymer ?
#
loop_
_entity_poly.entity_id
_entity_poly.type
_entity_poly.pdbx_seq_one_letter_code
_entity_poly.pdbx_strand_id
1 'polypeptide(L)'
;MTSAQHHADSHDLIRVQGARENNLKGVSVDIPKRRLTVFTGVSGSGKSSLVFATIAAESQRMINETYSAFVQGFMPSLARPDVDVLEGLTTAIIVDQERMGANSRSTVGTATDANALLRVLFSRLGDPQIGPPNAFSFNVPTTRVSGERTSSTGETVTIENEIYLGGMCPRCEGMGAVNDIDLAELYEASTAINDGAITVPGYTADGWMVRIFTESGFVDGTLPIRDFSPEMLQDFLYKEPTKVKVSGINMTYEGLVPRIQKSMLSKDVDAMQPHIRAFVERAVTFTACPECEGTRLSEAARSSRIDGVSIAEACAMQISDLAIWVRAIDAPGVGPLLTTLQGALDSFVEIGLGYLSLNRPVGTLSGGEAQRTKMIRHLGSSLTDVTYVFDEPTVGLHPHDIQRMNELLKRLRDKGNTVLVVEHKPEAIAIADHVVDLGPRAGTAGGEIVFEGTVAQLRGSGTLTGRHLDDRVTLKTTVRTPSGAIEVRGASSHNLEAVDVDVPLGVLVVVTGVVGSGKSSLIHGSVAGRDGVVAVDQGAIRGSRRSNPATYTGMLEPIRKAFAKANGVKPALFSANSEGACPTCKGAGVIDTDLGMLASVSSPCEDCGGRRFQASVLEYRLGSATITDVLEMPVSEAVEFFAAGESRVPAAHAILERLNDVGLGYLTIGQPLSTLSGGERQRLKLAMAMADTGRVLVLDEPTTGLHLADVEQLLGLLDRLVDSGTSVIVIEHHQAVMAHADWIIDLGPGAGHDGGRIVFEGTPADLVADRATLTGQHLAEYVGA
;
A
#
# COMPACT_ATOMS: atom_id res chain seq x y z
N MET A 1 13.17 -20.12 43.04
CA MET A 1 13.04 -21.23 42.05
C MET A 1 13.87 -20.83 40.85
N THR A 2 14.97 -21.53 40.61
CA THR A 2 15.83 -21.34 39.43
C THR A 2 14.99 -21.54 38.17
N SER A 3 14.82 -20.49 37.35
CA SER A 3 14.10 -20.61 36.08
C SER A 3 14.82 -21.66 35.24
N ALA A 4 14.10 -22.70 34.82
CA ALA A 4 14.64 -23.66 33.86
C ALA A 4 15.12 -22.88 32.62
N GLN A 5 16.38 -23.09 32.22
CA GLN A 5 16.95 -22.52 30.99
C GLN A 5 16.03 -22.88 29.82
N HIS A 6 15.61 -21.89 29.05
CA HIS A 6 14.75 -22.12 27.90
C HIS A 6 15.56 -22.85 26.82
N HIS A 7 14.95 -23.72 26.03
CA HIS A 7 15.66 -24.48 24.99
C HIS A 7 16.42 -23.58 24.00
N ALA A 8 15.88 -22.41 23.69
CA ALA A 8 16.53 -21.39 22.86
C ALA A 8 17.84 -20.85 23.46
N ASP A 9 18.01 -20.85 24.79
CA ASP A 9 19.19 -20.34 25.49
C ASP A 9 20.42 -21.26 25.32
N SER A 10 20.25 -22.41 24.66
CA SER A 10 21.34 -23.30 24.23
C SER A 10 21.90 -22.99 22.83
N HIS A 11 21.32 -22.00 22.13
CA HIS A 11 21.67 -21.67 20.75
C HIS A 11 22.48 -20.37 20.68
N ASP A 12 23.26 -20.20 19.62
CA ASP A 12 24.10 -19.02 19.40
C ASP A 12 23.28 -17.71 19.28
N LEU A 13 23.98 -16.58 19.35
CA LEU A 13 23.42 -15.24 19.21
C LEU A 13 23.59 -14.73 17.77
N ILE A 14 22.74 -13.81 17.34
CA ILE A 14 23.06 -12.90 16.23
C ILE A 14 23.74 -11.69 16.86
N ARG A 15 25.02 -11.45 16.53
CA ARG A 15 25.78 -10.34 17.07
C ARG A 15 25.94 -9.25 16.04
N VAL A 16 25.49 -8.04 16.38
CA VAL A 16 25.71 -6.83 15.61
C VAL A 16 26.66 -5.95 16.41
N GLN A 17 27.77 -5.51 15.82
CA GLN A 17 28.73 -4.64 16.50
C GLN A 17 29.07 -3.43 15.64
N GLY A 18 28.93 -2.23 16.21
CA GLY A 18 29.31 -0.98 15.55
C GLY A 18 28.48 -0.65 14.31
N ALA A 19 27.18 -0.96 14.27
CA ALA A 19 26.33 -0.62 13.13
C ALA A 19 26.12 0.90 13.01
N ARG A 20 26.32 1.44 11.81
CA ARG A 20 26.27 2.87 11.46
C ARG A 20 25.37 3.19 10.27
N GLU A 21 24.58 2.21 9.83
CA GLU A 21 23.66 2.38 8.70
C GLU A 21 22.65 3.51 8.97
N ASN A 22 22.49 4.44 8.03
CA ASN A 22 21.66 5.64 8.14
C ASN A 22 21.99 6.53 9.36
N ASN A 23 21.14 6.54 10.39
CA ASN A 23 21.29 7.39 11.58
C ASN A 23 21.83 6.62 12.81
N LEU A 24 22.18 5.34 12.68
CA LEU A 24 22.75 4.55 13.76
C LEU A 24 24.11 5.08 14.22
N LYS A 25 24.35 5.14 15.52
CA LYS A 25 25.56 5.74 16.13
C LYS A 25 26.56 4.68 16.60
N GLY A 26 26.91 3.73 15.72
CA GLY A 26 27.84 2.65 16.05
C GLY A 26 27.27 1.67 17.09
N VAL A 27 26.00 1.29 16.93
CA VAL A 27 25.28 0.48 17.91
C VAL A 27 25.74 -0.97 17.90
N SER A 28 25.74 -1.59 19.09
CA SER A 28 26.05 -3.01 19.27
C SER A 28 24.92 -3.69 20.03
N VAL A 29 24.51 -4.88 19.58
CA VAL A 29 23.43 -5.68 20.19
C VAL A 29 23.65 -7.17 19.97
N ASP A 30 23.31 -7.96 20.98
CA ASP A 30 23.33 -9.42 20.94
C ASP A 30 21.88 -9.94 20.97
N ILE A 31 21.43 -10.55 19.87
CA ILE A 31 20.05 -10.99 19.69
C ILE A 31 19.97 -12.52 19.86
N PRO A 32 19.12 -13.04 20.76
CA PRO A 32 18.99 -14.48 20.97
C PRO A 32 18.30 -15.17 19.79
N LYS A 33 18.91 -16.23 19.26
CA LYS A 33 18.26 -17.07 18.25
C LYS A 33 17.09 -17.85 18.83
N ARG A 34 16.15 -18.24 17.96
CA ARG A 34 14.95 -19.02 18.31
C ARG A 34 14.07 -18.36 19.38
N ARG A 35 14.11 -17.03 19.42
CA ARG A 35 13.29 -16.16 20.26
C ARG A 35 12.54 -15.17 19.41
N LEU A 36 11.49 -14.60 20.00
CA LEU A 36 10.79 -13.44 19.46
C LEU A 36 11.41 -12.18 20.07
N THR A 37 12.17 -11.45 19.24
CA THR A 37 12.77 -10.16 19.60
C THR A 37 11.95 -9.03 18.99
N VAL A 38 11.49 -8.11 19.84
CA VAL A 38 10.80 -6.87 19.39
C VAL A 38 11.76 -5.69 19.44
N PHE A 39 11.84 -4.95 18.34
CA PHE A 39 12.56 -3.69 18.23
C PHE A 39 11.55 -2.56 18.31
N THR A 40 11.69 -1.71 19.33
CA THR A 40 10.71 -0.66 19.65
C THR A 40 11.38 0.70 19.81
N GLY A 41 10.57 1.75 20.00
CA GLY A 41 10.99 3.15 20.06
C GLY A 41 10.29 4.03 19.01
N VAL A 42 10.52 5.35 19.09
CA VAL A 42 9.80 6.34 18.26
C VAL A 42 10.06 6.20 16.76
N SER A 43 9.14 6.70 15.92
CA SER A 43 9.35 6.73 14.46
C SER A 43 10.68 7.43 14.13
N GLY A 44 11.47 6.89 13.21
CA GLY A 44 12.79 7.43 12.87
C GLY A 44 13.89 7.22 13.91
N SER A 45 13.69 6.42 14.97
CA SER A 45 14.74 6.16 15.97
C SER A 45 15.89 5.26 15.48
N GLY A 46 15.75 4.63 14.31
CA GLY A 46 16.76 3.73 13.71
C GLY A 46 16.39 2.24 13.71
N LYS A 47 15.18 1.86 14.17
CA LYS A 47 14.72 0.46 14.21
C LYS A 47 14.88 -0.25 12.87
N SER A 48 14.31 0.32 11.81
CA SER A 48 14.34 -0.27 10.47
C SER A 48 15.74 -0.25 9.86
N SER A 49 16.57 0.75 10.21
CA SER A 49 17.97 0.79 9.81
C SER A 49 18.74 -0.40 10.38
N LEU A 50 18.56 -0.72 11.66
CA LEU A 50 19.22 -1.87 12.29
C LEU A 50 18.68 -3.21 11.77
N VAL A 51 17.36 -3.36 11.69
CA VAL A 51 16.73 -4.66 11.42
C VAL A 51 16.74 -4.99 9.92
N PHE A 52 16.32 -4.06 9.06
CA PHE A 52 16.20 -4.30 7.62
C PHE A 52 17.48 -3.91 6.87
N ALA A 53 17.96 -2.68 7.06
CA ALA A 53 19.11 -2.17 6.30
C ALA A 53 20.45 -2.75 6.74
N THR A 54 20.55 -3.32 7.96
CA THR A 54 21.75 -4.02 8.44
C THR A 54 21.56 -5.54 8.47
N ILE A 55 20.73 -6.07 9.37
CA ILE A 55 20.63 -7.54 9.61
C ILE A 55 20.06 -8.26 8.38
N ALA A 56 18.88 -7.85 7.89
CA ALA A 56 18.22 -8.53 6.79
C ALA A 56 18.96 -8.32 5.45
N ALA A 57 19.44 -7.10 5.21
CA ALA A 57 20.24 -6.77 4.02
C ALA A 57 21.50 -7.62 3.92
N GLU A 58 22.26 -7.79 5.01
CA GLU A 58 23.46 -8.63 4.99
C GLU A 58 23.12 -10.10 4.76
N SER A 59 22.06 -10.62 5.40
CA SER A 59 21.62 -12.00 5.18
C SER A 59 21.22 -12.24 3.71
N GLN A 60 20.46 -11.31 3.10
CA GLN A 60 20.08 -11.40 1.70
C GLN A 60 21.30 -11.31 0.76
N ARG A 61 22.26 -10.43 1.08
CA ARG A 61 23.52 -10.30 0.32
C ARG A 61 24.32 -11.60 0.36
N MET A 62 24.47 -12.22 1.53
CA MET A 62 25.15 -13.51 1.69
C MET A 62 24.46 -14.63 0.91
N ILE A 63 23.13 -14.69 0.92
CA ILE A 63 22.36 -15.65 0.10
C ILE A 63 22.61 -15.40 -1.38
N ASN A 64 22.59 -14.14 -1.81
CA ASN A 64 22.79 -13.79 -3.21
C ASN A 64 24.17 -14.27 -3.72
N GLU A 65 25.20 -14.21 -2.86
CA GLU A 65 26.55 -14.71 -3.16
C GLU A 65 26.62 -16.24 -3.29
N THR A 66 25.60 -16.99 -2.88
CA THR A 66 25.54 -18.45 -3.07
C THR A 66 25.01 -18.87 -4.45
N TYR A 67 24.37 -17.97 -5.20
CA TYR A 67 23.91 -18.28 -6.55
C TYR A 67 25.07 -18.41 -7.53
N SER A 68 24.83 -19.03 -8.69
CA SER A 68 25.87 -19.15 -9.72
C SER A 68 26.31 -17.77 -10.25
N ALA A 69 27.57 -17.65 -10.66
CA ALA A 69 28.09 -16.39 -11.22
C ALA A 69 27.26 -15.85 -12.41
N PHE A 70 26.63 -16.75 -13.18
CA PHE A 70 25.69 -16.39 -14.23
C PHE A 70 24.48 -15.63 -13.68
N VAL A 71 23.84 -16.17 -12.64
CA VAL A 71 22.68 -15.54 -11.99
C VAL A 71 23.09 -14.26 -11.27
N GLN A 72 24.23 -14.26 -10.59
CA GLN A 72 24.77 -13.07 -9.92
C GLN A 72 24.99 -11.90 -10.89
N GLY A 73 25.39 -12.17 -12.14
CA GLY A 73 25.53 -11.15 -13.18
C GLY A 73 24.21 -10.43 -13.53
N PHE A 74 23.07 -11.02 -13.20
CA PHE A 74 21.73 -10.42 -13.33
C PHE A 74 21.12 -10.02 -11.99
N MET A 75 21.86 -10.10 -10.88
CA MET A 75 21.39 -9.71 -9.55
C MET A 75 21.90 -8.31 -9.19
N PRO A 76 21.17 -7.56 -8.35
CA PRO A 76 21.66 -6.27 -7.87
C PRO A 76 22.92 -6.50 -7.02
N SER A 77 23.96 -5.70 -7.25
CA SER A 77 25.06 -5.59 -6.30
C SER A 77 24.56 -4.83 -5.07
N LEU A 78 24.06 -5.56 -4.08
CA LEU A 78 23.69 -4.97 -2.79
C LEU A 78 24.96 -4.42 -2.11
N ALA A 79 24.93 -3.15 -1.71
CA ALA A 79 26.00 -2.57 -0.91
C ALA A 79 26.12 -3.33 0.42
N ARG A 80 27.36 -3.48 0.91
CA ARG A 80 27.56 -3.98 2.26
C ARG A 80 27.06 -2.94 3.27
N PRO A 81 26.23 -3.33 4.25
CA PRO A 81 25.84 -2.43 5.34
C PRO A 81 27.07 -1.92 6.10
N ASP A 82 27.02 -0.70 6.62
CA ASP A 82 28.08 -0.14 7.47
C ASP A 82 28.00 -0.72 8.89
N VAL A 83 28.77 -1.77 9.14
CA VAL A 83 28.85 -2.49 10.43
C VAL A 83 30.26 -3.08 10.61
N ASP A 84 30.77 -3.08 11.84
CA ASP A 84 32.13 -3.60 12.12
C ASP A 84 32.15 -5.13 12.14
N VAL A 85 31.21 -5.75 12.87
CA VAL A 85 31.05 -7.20 12.96
C VAL A 85 29.58 -7.56 12.89
N LEU A 86 29.24 -8.51 12.04
CA LEU A 86 27.91 -9.10 11.96
C LEU A 86 28.03 -10.62 11.87
N GLU A 87 27.66 -11.32 12.95
CA GLU A 87 27.86 -12.76 13.10
C GLU A 87 26.58 -13.49 13.51
N GLY A 88 26.55 -14.79 13.23
CA GLY A 88 25.43 -15.64 13.64
C GLY A 88 24.17 -15.47 12.79
N LEU A 89 24.21 -14.76 11.66
CA LEU A 89 23.07 -14.64 10.75
C LEU A 89 22.62 -16.02 10.24
N THR A 90 21.30 -16.19 10.16
CA THR A 90 20.69 -17.25 9.36
C THR A 90 19.96 -16.64 8.16
N THR A 91 19.44 -17.47 7.26
CA THR A 91 18.64 -17.01 6.13
C THR A 91 17.49 -16.14 6.64
N ALA A 92 17.45 -14.89 6.20
CA ALA A 92 16.41 -13.94 6.56
C ALA A 92 15.27 -14.00 5.54
N ILE A 93 14.03 -14.06 6.02
CA ILE A 93 12.83 -13.88 5.23
C ILE A 93 12.18 -12.57 5.68
N ILE A 94 12.18 -11.59 4.78
CA ILE A 94 11.60 -10.27 5.02
C ILE A 94 10.10 -10.35 4.74
N VAL A 95 9.31 -9.90 5.71
CA VAL A 95 7.85 -9.84 5.65
C VAL A 95 7.42 -8.41 5.94
N ASP A 96 7.60 -7.56 4.93
CA ASP A 96 7.22 -6.14 4.94
C ASP A 96 5.80 -5.90 4.38
N GLN A 97 5.35 -4.66 4.54
CA GLN A 97 4.09 -4.16 3.98
C GLN A 97 4.20 -3.70 2.52
N GLU A 98 5.36 -3.88 1.88
CA GLU A 98 5.50 -3.49 0.48
C GLU A 98 4.49 -4.24 -0.38
N ARG A 99 3.85 -3.50 -1.29
CA ARG A 99 2.86 -4.07 -2.20
C ARG A 99 3.48 -5.24 -2.95
N MET A 100 2.78 -6.35 -2.98
CA MET A 100 3.19 -7.49 -3.79
C MET A 100 3.26 -7.06 -5.25
N GLY A 101 4.27 -7.55 -5.98
CA GLY A 101 4.50 -7.20 -7.38
C GLY A 101 3.20 -7.31 -8.20
N ALA A 102 2.82 -6.20 -8.82
CA ALA A 102 1.55 -6.07 -9.54
C ALA A 102 1.65 -6.66 -10.96
N ASN A 103 1.79 -7.98 -11.06
CA ASN A 103 1.52 -8.67 -12.33
C ASN A 103 0.00 -8.84 -12.46
N SER A 104 -0.57 -8.46 -13.61
CA SER A 104 -2.02 -8.58 -13.91
C SER A 104 -2.57 -10.00 -13.73
N ARG A 105 -1.69 -11.01 -13.84
CA ARG A 105 -2.02 -12.43 -13.65
C ARG A 105 -1.73 -12.96 -12.24
N SER A 106 -1.33 -12.12 -11.28
CA SER A 106 -1.12 -12.54 -9.88
C SER A 106 -2.36 -12.33 -9.02
N THR A 107 -2.86 -13.40 -8.41
CA THR A 107 -3.97 -13.40 -7.45
C THR A 107 -3.51 -13.95 -6.09
N VAL A 108 -4.32 -13.73 -5.05
CA VAL A 108 -4.11 -14.30 -3.70
C VAL A 108 -3.83 -15.81 -3.77
N GLY A 109 -4.61 -16.53 -4.58
CA GLY A 109 -4.46 -17.98 -4.74
C GLY A 109 -3.17 -18.40 -5.45
N THR A 110 -2.64 -17.60 -6.38
CA THR A 110 -1.33 -17.88 -7.01
C THR A 110 -0.16 -17.51 -6.11
N ALA A 111 -0.30 -16.45 -5.30
CA ALA A 111 0.73 -16.02 -4.38
C ALA A 111 0.97 -17.00 -3.23
N THR A 112 -0.05 -17.79 -2.89
CA THR A 112 -0.05 -18.72 -1.75
C THR A 112 -0.04 -20.19 -2.13
N ASP A 113 0.00 -20.50 -3.42
CA ASP A 113 -0.15 -21.86 -3.99
C ASP A 113 -1.48 -22.56 -3.70
N ALA A 114 -2.42 -21.95 -2.98
CA ALA A 114 -3.76 -22.52 -2.76
C ALA A 114 -4.48 -22.84 -4.08
N ASN A 115 -4.31 -21.98 -5.10
CA ASN A 115 -4.85 -22.25 -6.44
C ASN A 115 -4.15 -23.44 -7.11
N ALA A 116 -2.85 -23.64 -6.91
CA ALA A 116 -2.17 -24.83 -7.45
C ALA A 116 -2.74 -26.12 -6.85
N LEU A 117 -2.99 -26.15 -5.54
CA LEU A 117 -3.64 -27.28 -4.87
C LEU A 117 -5.06 -27.52 -5.38
N LEU A 118 -5.86 -26.46 -5.56
CA LEU A 118 -7.20 -26.55 -6.17
C LEU A 118 -7.17 -27.11 -7.59
N ARG A 119 -6.22 -26.69 -8.43
CA ARG A 119 -6.07 -27.23 -9.80
C ARG A 119 -5.78 -28.72 -9.79
N VAL A 120 -4.98 -29.21 -8.83
CA VAL A 120 -4.74 -30.65 -8.66
C VAL A 120 -6.03 -31.35 -8.22
N LEU A 121 -6.80 -30.76 -7.30
CA LEU A 121 -8.08 -31.30 -6.84
C LEU A 121 -9.08 -31.46 -8.00
N PHE A 122 -9.31 -30.38 -8.77
CA PHE A 122 -10.20 -30.39 -9.94
C PHE A 122 -9.74 -31.32 -11.06
N SER A 123 -8.43 -31.45 -11.27
CA SER A 123 -7.89 -32.42 -12.24
C SER A 123 -8.19 -33.89 -11.85
N ARG A 124 -8.31 -34.17 -10.55
CA ARG A 124 -8.53 -35.52 -10.04
C ARG A 124 -10.01 -35.87 -9.83
N LEU A 125 -10.82 -34.91 -9.39
CA LEU A 125 -12.20 -35.15 -8.97
C LEU A 125 -13.25 -34.46 -9.85
N GLY A 126 -12.86 -33.49 -10.68
CA GLY A 126 -13.80 -32.69 -11.45
C GLY A 126 -14.52 -33.51 -12.53
N ASP A 127 -15.84 -33.27 -12.64
CA ASP A 127 -16.71 -33.85 -13.67
C ASP A 127 -17.36 -32.73 -14.51
N PRO A 128 -17.23 -32.72 -15.85
CA PRO A 128 -16.42 -33.63 -16.66
C PRO A 128 -14.92 -33.51 -16.37
N GLN A 129 -14.18 -34.60 -16.58
CA GLN A 129 -12.74 -34.62 -16.43
C GLN A 129 -12.06 -33.98 -17.65
N ILE A 130 -11.44 -32.82 -17.47
CA ILE A 130 -10.87 -32.03 -18.58
C ILE A 130 -9.42 -32.39 -18.89
N GLY A 131 -8.63 -32.75 -17.87
CA GLY A 131 -7.22 -33.08 -18.08
C GLY A 131 -6.32 -32.75 -16.88
N PRO A 132 -5.01 -32.54 -17.11
CA PRO A 132 -4.04 -32.29 -16.04
C PRO A 132 -4.28 -30.93 -15.35
N PRO A 133 -3.60 -30.63 -14.23
CA PRO A 133 -3.75 -29.35 -13.51
C PRO A 133 -3.47 -28.10 -14.36
N ASN A 134 -2.75 -28.24 -15.47
CA ASN A 134 -2.52 -27.15 -16.43
C ASN A 134 -3.80 -26.74 -17.18
N ALA A 135 -4.72 -27.68 -17.41
CA ALA A 135 -6.02 -27.40 -18.03
C ALA A 135 -6.93 -26.51 -17.17
N PHE A 136 -6.58 -26.34 -15.89
CA PHE A 136 -7.26 -25.45 -14.94
C PHE A 136 -6.44 -24.19 -14.62
N SER A 137 -5.31 -23.97 -15.31
CA SER A 137 -4.43 -22.82 -15.08
C SER A 137 -4.79 -21.66 -16.00
N PHE A 138 -5.22 -20.53 -15.43
CA PHE A 138 -5.41 -19.31 -16.22
C PHE A 138 -4.09 -18.71 -16.75
N ASN A 139 -2.93 -19.22 -16.33
CA ASN A 139 -1.61 -18.79 -16.79
C ASN A 139 -1.08 -19.62 -17.99
N VAL A 140 -1.77 -20.70 -18.36
CA VAL A 140 -1.29 -21.63 -19.40
C VAL A 140 -2.25 -21.61 -20.59
N PRO A 141 -1.80 -21.23 -21.80
CA PRO A 141 -2.63 -21.28 -23.00
C PRO A 141 -2.85 -22.73 -23.41
N THR A 142 -3.99 -23.00 -24.04
CA THR A 142 -4.12 -24.22 -24.82
C THR A 142 -3.24 -24.09 -26.07
N THR A 143 -2.30 -25.01 -26.26
CA THR A 143 -1.40 -25.01 -27.41
C THR A 143 -1.61 -26.24 -28.28
N ARG A 144 -1.45 -26.07 -29.60
CA ARG A 144 -1.39 -27.18 -30.55
C ARG A 144 0.03 -27.30 -31.04
N VAL A 145 0.61 -28.49 -30.91
CA VAL A 145 2.00 -28.76 -31.29
C VAL A 145 2.00 -29.85 -32.36
N SER A 146 2.75 -29.60 -33.43
CA SER A 146 3.08 -30.59 -34.45
C SER A 146 4.60 -30.59 -34.65
N GLY A 147 5.24 -31.75 -34.59
CA GLY A 147 6.71 -31.86 -34.65
C GLY A 147 7.23 -33.27 -34.40
N GLU A 148 8.54 -33.42 -34.23
CA GLU A 148 9.18 -34.71 -33.93
C GLU A 148 9.69 -34.72 -32.48
N ARG A 149 9.30 -35.73 -31.70
CA ARG A 149 9.82 -35.94 -30.35
C ARG A 149 10.76 -37.14 -30.33
N THR A 150 12.05 -36.88 -30.15
CA THR A 150 13.04 -37.93 -29.91
C THR A 150 13.10 -38.24 -28.41
N SER A 151 12.81 -39.49 -28.05
CA SER A 151 12.91 -39.96 -26.67
C SER A 151 14.37 -40.03 -26.21
N SER A 152 14.59 -40.16 -24.90
CA SER A 152 15.91 -40.43 -24.32
C SER A 152 16.51 -41.79 -24.74
N THR A 153 15.72 -42.66 -25.39
CA THR A 153 16.17 -43.93 -25.98
C THR A 153 16.49 -43.81 -27.47
N GLY A 154 16.40 -42.61 -28.06
CA GLY A 154 16.74 -42.33 -29.46
C GLY A 154 15.60 -42.60 -30.45
N GLU A 155 14.39 -42.86 -29.97
CA GLU A 155 13.22 -43.13 -30.81
C GLU A 155 12.50 -41.83 -31.15
N THR A 156 12.47 -41.47 -32.43
CA THR A 156 11.80 -40.24 -32.92
C THR A 156 10.38 -40.57 -33.34
N VAL A 157 9.41 -39.95 -32.68
CA VAL A 157 7.98 -40.07 -33.00
C VAL A 157 7.49 -38.76 -33.58
N THR A 158 6.86 -38.82 -34.77
CA THR A 158 6.15 -37.69 -35.37
C THR A 158 4.85 -37.46 -34.60
N ILE A 159 4.73 -36.29 -33.99
CA ILE A 159 3.56 -35.80 -33.28
C ILE A 159 2.79 -34.92 -34.27
N GLU A 160 1.59 -35.34 -34.65
CA GLU A 160 0.67 -34.53 -35.45
C GLU A 160 -0.47 -34.03 -34.57
N ASN A 161 -0.61 -32.70 -34.47
CA ASN A 161 -1.75 -32.02 -33.85
C ASN A 161 -2.05 -32.43 -32.40
N GLU A 162 -1.01 -32.66 -31.57
CA GLU A 162 -1.22 -32.90 -30.15
C GLU A 162 -1.65 -31.60 -29.45
N ILE A 163 -2.74 -31.68 -28.69
CA ILE A 163 -3.33 -30.54 -27.99
C ILE A 163 -2.91 -30.60 -26.52
N TYR A 164 -2.14 -29.61 -26.07
CA TYR A 164 -1.84 -29.41 -24.67
C TYR A 164 -2.87 -28.45 -24.10
N LEU A 165 -3.82 -29.00 -23.32
CA LEU A 165 -4.91 -28.22 -22.74
C LEU A 165 -4.39 -27.27 -21.65
N GLY A 166 -4.74 -26.00 -21.80
CA GLY A 166 -4.49 -24.93 -20.87
C GLY A 166 -5.80 -24.27 -20.43
N GLY A 167 -5.84 -23.81 -19.19
CA GLY A 167 -7.04 -23.19 -18.60
C GLY A 167 -7.21 -21.72 -18.92
N MET A 168 -6.31 -21.09 -19.66
CA MET A 168 -6.37 -19.64 -19.93
C MET A 168 -7.53 -19.28 -20.87
N CYS A 169 -8.34 -18.28 -20.47
CA CYS A 169 -9.29 -17.65 -21.37
C CYS A 169 -8.54 -17.01 -22.55
N PRO A 170 -8.89 -17.34 -23.81
CA PRO A 170 -8.16 -16.87 -24.98
C PRO A 170 -8.37 -15.36 -25.24
N ARG A 171 -9.54 -14.79 -24.94
CA ARG A 171 -9.81 -13.36 -25.20
C ARG A 171 -9.05 -12.41 -24.30
N CYS A 172 -9.01 -12.66 -22.99
CA CYS A 172 -8.30 -11.79 -22.05
C CYS A 172 -6.92 -12.32 -21.70
N GLU A 173 -6.47 -13.42 -22.32
CA GLU A 173 -5.23 -14.11 -22.00
C GLU A 173 -5.03 -14.28 -20.48
N GLY A 174 -6.06 -14.73 -19.77
CA GLY A 174 -5.97 -15.01 -18.33
C GLY A 174 -5.88 -13.77 -17.42
N MET A 175 -6.02 -12.56 -17.95
CA MET A 175 -6.09 -11.34 -17.14
C MET A 175 -7.44 -11.18 -16.43
N GLY A 176 -8.52 -11.71 -17.02
CA GLY A 176 -9.88 -11.61 -16.49
C GLY A 176 -10.57 -10.28 -16.80
N ALA A 177 -9.80 -9.21 -17.01
CA ALA A 177 -10.30 -7.97 -17.58
C ALA A 177 -9.80 -7.82 -19.01
N VAL A 178 -10.55 -7.07 -19.81
CA VAL A 178 -10.07 -6.51 -21.07
C VAL A 178 -9.99 -5.00 -20.91
N ASN A 179 -9.01 -4.37 -21.55
CA ASN A 179 -8.99 -2.92 -21.66
C ASN A 179 -10.14 -2.55 -22.60
N ASP A 180 -11.25 -2.11 -22.02
CA ASP A 180 -12.33 -1.50 -22.77
C ASP A 180 -12.21 0.01 -22.66
N ILE A 181 -12.67 0.72 -23.68
CA ILE A 181 -12.55 2.17 -23.71
C ILE A 181 -13.92 2.74 -23.37
N ASP A 182 -13.98 3.57 -22.33
CA ASP A 182 -15.18 4.35 -22.06
C ASP A 182 -15.38 5.35 -23.21
N LEU A 183 -16.38 5.07 -24.04
CA LEU A 183 -16.70 5.88 -25.20
C LEU A 183 -17.11 7.31 -24.81
N ALA A 184 -17.67 7.51 -23.61
CA ALA A 184 -18.04 8.83 -23.12
C ALA A 184 -16.82 9.71 -22.82
N GLU A 185 -15.66 9.10 -22.52
CA GLU A 185 -14.40 9.82 -22.35
C GLU A 185 -13.70 10.11 -23.69
N LEU A 186 -14.10 9.45 -24.78
CA LEU A 186 -13.53 9.64 -26.12
C LEU A 186 -14.19 10.77 -26.92
N TYR A 187 -15.48 10.98 -26.72
CA TYR A 187 -16.22 12.03 -27.42
C TYR A 187 -17.45 12.52 -26.66
N GLU A 188 -17.82 13.78 -26.90
CA GLU A 188 -19.05 14.39 -26.43
C GLU A 188 -20.20 14.10 -27.40
N ALA A 189 -21.13 13.23 -27.01
CA ALA A 189 -22.19 12.74 -27.88
C ALA A 189 -23.16 13.85 -28.35
N SER A 190 -23.29 14.93 -27.57
CA SER A 190 -24.17 16.05 -27.90
C SER A 190 -23.56 17.06 -28.88
N THR A 191 -22.28 16.91 -29.24
CA THR A 191 -21.53 17.85 -30.10
C THR A 191 -21.20 17.21 -31.45
N ALA A 192 -21.10 18.02 -32.51
CA ALA A 192 -20.68 17.57 -33.84
C ALA A 192 -19.14 17.45 -33.93
N ILE A 193 -18.64 16.55 -34.78
CA ILE A 193 -17.18 16.34 -34.91
C ILE A 193 -16.45 17.63 -35.32
N ASN A 194 -17.06 18.43 -36.20
CA ASN A 194 -16.52 19.72 -36.64
C ASN A 194 -16.44 20.78 -35.52
N ASP A 195 -17.23 20.64 -34.47
CA ASP A 195 -17.28 21.57 -33.33
C ASP A 195 -16.44 21.07 -32.14
N GLY A 196 -15.59 20.05 -32.37
CA GLY A 196 -14.68 19.53 -31.35
C GLY A 196 -15.26 18.45 -30.46
N ALA A 197 -16.15 17.60 -31.00
CA ALA A 197 -16.74 16.51 -30.22
C ALA A 197 -15.73 15.47 -29.72
N ILE A 198 -14.55 15.31 -30.33
CA ILE A 198 -13.55 14.32 -29.90
C ILE A 198 -12.72 14.90 -28.74
N THR A 199 -12.84 14.31 -27.55
CA THR A 199 -12.22 14.78 -26.29
C THR A 199 -10.80 14.25 -26.07
N VAL A 200 -10.28 13.46 -27.02
CA VAL A 200 -8.95 12.85 -26.99
C VAL A 200 -7.84 13.92 -27.06
N PRO A 201 -6.85 13.93 -26.15
CA PRO A 201 -5.76 14.90 -26.21
C PRO A 201 -5.02 14.89 -27.55
N GLY A 202 -4.89 16.07 -28.16
CA GLY A 202 -4.26 16.25 -29.48
C GLY A 202 -5.21 16.13 -30.67
N TYR A 203 -6.50 15.85 -30.47
CA TYR A 203 -7.52 15.82 -31.52
C TYR A 203 -8.30 17.14 -31.53
N THR A 204 -7.70 18.19 -32.11
CA THR A 204 -8.38 19.47 -32.30
C THR A 204 -9.30 19.42 -33.53
N ALA A 205 -10.43 20.11 -33.49
CA ALA A 205 -11.47 20.10 -34.56
C ALA A 205 -10.91 20.38 -35.96
N ASP A 206 -9.98 21.34 -36.05
CA ASP A 206 -9.31 21.80 -37.26
C ASP A 206 -8.01 21.04 -37.57
N GLY A 207 -7.61 20.10 -36.70
CA GLY A 207 -6.41 19.29 -36.80
C GLY A 207 -6.54 18.10 -37.76
N TRP A 208 -5.40 17.67 -38.31
CA TRP A 208 -5.32 16.54 -39.26
C TRP A 208 -5.93 15.23 -38.74
N MET A 209 -5.87 15.02 -37.42
CA MET A 209 -6.39 13.80 -36.80
C MET A 209 -7.92 13.70 -36.86
N VAL A 210 -8.61 14.85 -36.78
CA VAL A 210 -10.08 14.95 -36.86
C VAL A 210 -10.56 15.05 -38.31
N ARG A 211 -9.80 15.74 -39.17
CA ARG A 211 -10.10 15.84 -40.62
C ARG A 211 -10.20 14.49 -41.32
N ILE A 212 -9.48 13.49 -40.83
CA ILE A 212 -9.59 12.14 -41.38
C ILE A 212 -11.01 11.60 -41.27
N PHE A 213 -11.74 11.96 -40.20
CA PHE A 213 -13.11 11.52 -39.97
C PHE A 213 -14.08 12.34 -40.80
N THR A 214 -13.98 13.67 -40.71
CA THR A 214 -14.92 14.60 -41.34
C THR A 214 -14.85 14.60 -42.88
N GLU A 215 -13.68 14.29 -43.47
CA GLU A 215 -13.48 14.22 -44.93
C GLU A 215 -13.45 12.77 -45.47
N SER A 216 -13.69 11.76 -44.64
CA SER A 216 -13.65 10.34 -45.05
C SER A 216 -14.76 9.93 -46.01
N GLY A 217 -15.92 10.59 -45.93
CA GLY A 217 -17.15 10.16 -46.57
C GLY A 217 -17.91 9.05 -45.83
N PHE A 218 -17.41 8.55 -44.68
CA PHE A 218 -18.09 7.52 -43.86
C PHE A 218 -18.97 8.10 -42.75
N VAL A 219 -18.68 9.32 -42.30
CA VAL A 219 -19.41 10.01 -41.23
C VAL A 219 -19.70 11.45 -41.66
N ASP A 220 -20.79 12.01 -41.15
CA ASP A 220 -21.14 13.41 -41.35
C ASP A 220 -20.66 14.22 -40.14
N GLY A 221 -19.60 15.00 -40.33
CA GLY A 221 -19.00 15.80 -39.27
C GLY A 221 -19.84 16.97 -38.78
N THR A 222 -20.98 17.26 -39.44
CA THR A 222 -21.90 18.36 -39.07
C THR A 222 -23.01 17.93 -38.13
N LEU A 223 -23.25 16.61 -38.00
CA LEU A 223 -24.24 16.06 -37.09
C LEU A 223 -23.62 15.83 -35.71
N PRO A 224 -24.37 16.06 -34.61
CA PRO A 224 -24.00 15.54 -33.30
C PRO A 224 -23.82 14.02 -33.34
N ILE A 225 -22.83 13.48 -32.63
CA ILE A 225 -22.51 12.04 -32.69
C ILE A 225 -23.69 11.17 -32.23
N ARG A 226 -24.52 11.65 -31.29
CA ARG A 226 -25.75 10.96 -30.85
C ARG A 226 -26.78 10.73 -31.97
N ASP A 227 -26.72 11.55 -33.03
CA ASP A 227 -27.65 11.53 -34.15
C ASP A 227 -27.09 10.73 -35.35
N PHE A 228 -25.93 10.07 -35.18
CA PHE A 228 -25.35 9.19 -36.18
C PHE A 228 -26.22 7.94 -36.38
N SER A 229 -26.33 7.47 -37.63
CA SER A 229 -26.92 6.17 -37.88
C SER A 229 -26.06 5.05 -37.25
N PRO A 230 -26.62 3.87 -36.94
CA PRO A 230 -25.84 2.75 -36.41
C PRO A 230 -24.63 2.38 -37.27
N GLU A 231 -24.76 2.52 -38.60
CA GLU A 231 -23.68 2.28 -39.57
C GLU A 231 -22.60 3.36 -39.49
N MET A 232 -22.98 4.64 -39.39
CA MET A 232 -22.04 5.75 -39.22
C MET A 232 -21.31 5.66 -37.88
N LEU A 233 -22.01 5.28 -36.81
CA LEU A 233 -21.41 5.11 -35.49
C LEU A 233 -20.43 3.93 -35.47
N GLN A 234 -20.77 2.81 -36.11
CA GLN A 234 -19.87 1.67 -36.26
C GLN A 234 -18.63 2.04 -37.08
N ASP A 235 -18.80 2.79 -38.17
CA ASP A 235 -17.70 3.25 -39.01
C ASP A 235 -16.84 4.32 -38.34
N PHE A 236 -17.43 5.16 -37.48
CA PHE A 236 -16.70 6.12 -36.67
C PHE A 236 -15.81 5.43 -35.64
N LEU A 237 -16.36 4.45 -34.91
CA LEU A 237 -15.71 3.85 -33.76
C LEU A 237 -14.77 2.68 -34.10
N TYR A 238 -15.18 1.78 -34.99
CA TYR A 238 -14.56 0.44 -35.11
C TYR A 238 -14.14 0.03 -36.52
N LYS A 239 -14.24 0.91 -37.53
CA LYS A 239 -13.91 0.54 -38.91
C LYS A 239 -12.47 0.06 -39.07
N GLU A 240 -12.30 -1.02 -39.83
CA GLU A 240 -10.98 -1.55 -40.17
C GLU A 240 -10.19 -0.57 -41.09
N PRO A 241 -8.84 -0.63 -41.06
CA PRO A 241 -7.97 0.24 -41.85
C PRO A 241 -8.31 0.24 -43.34
N THR A 242 -8.86 1.35 -43.84
CA THR A 242 -9.34 1.50 -45.22
C THR A 242 -8.67 2.72 -45.88
N LYS A 243 -8.24 2.60 -47.14
CA LYS A 243 -7.63 3.73 -47.85
C LYS A 243 -8.68 4.76 -48.26
N VAL A 244 -8.47 6.02 -47.87
CA VAL A 244 -9.32 7.17 -48.20
C VAL A 244 -8.48 8.29 -48.80
N LYS A 245 -9.14 9.25 -49.46
CA LYS A 245 -8.48 10.44 -50.01
C LYS A 245 -8.97 11.67 -49.27
N VAL A 246 -8.13 12.22 -48.40
CA VAL A 246 -8.43 13.39 -47.55
C VAL A 246 -7.63 14.57 -48.07
N SER A 247 -8.29 15.69 -48.40
CA SER A 247 -7.66 16.88 -48.99
C SER A 247 -6.71 16.58 -50.18
N GLY A 248 -7.04 15.58 -51.01
CA GLY A 248 -6.26 15.20 -52.19
C GLY A 248 -5.09 14.24 -51.93
N ILE A 249 -4.83 13.86 -50.67
CA ILE A 249 -3.73 12.96 -50.24
C ILE A 249 -4.31 11.59 -49.87
N ASN A 250 -3.61 10.52 -50.27
CA ASN A 250 -3.99 9.15 -49.88
C ASN A 250 -3.63 8.91 -48.41
N MET A 251 -4.63 8.62 -47.58
CA MET A 251 -4.48 8.31 -46.16
C MET A 251 -5.20 7.00 -45.82
N THR A 252 -4.91 6.42 -44.65
CA THR A 252 -5.63 5.25 -44.14
C THR A 252 -6.58 5.73 -43.05
N TYR A 253 -7.88 5.56 -43.29
CA TYR A 253 -8.93 5.73 -42.31
C TYR A 253 -8.96 4.50 -41.41
N GLU A 254 -9.05 4.70 -40.10
CA GLU A 254 -9.19 3.67 -39.08
C GLU A 254 -10.15 4.23 -38.03
N GLY A 255 -11.04 3.39 -37.51
CA GLY A 255 -11.98 3.78 -36.46
C GLY A 255 -11.27 4.38 -35.24
N LEU A 256 -11.97 5.24 -34.51
CA LEU A 256 -11.41 5.97 -33.37
C LEU A 256 -10.83 5.03 -32.30
N VAL A 257 -11.52 3.93 -31.98
CA VAL A 257 -11.12 2.98 -30.93
C VAL A 257 -9.83 2.22 -31.29
N PRO A 258 -9.74 1.49 -32.42
CA PRO A 258 -8.50 0.81 -32.82
C PRO A 258 -7.28 1.75 -32.91
N ARG A 259 -7.52 2.98 -33.36
CA ARG A 259 -6.48 3.99 -33.50
C ARG A 259 -5.94 4.48 -32.16
N ILE A 260 -6.79 4.68 -31.16
CA ILE A 260 -6.37 5.03 -29.79
C ILE A 260 -5.66 3.85 -29.13
N GLN A 261 -6.18 2.63 -29.31
CA GLN A 261 -5.54 1.40 -28.83
C GLN A 261 -4.10 1.29 -29.34
N LYS A 262 -3.89 1.54 -30.63
CA LYS A 262 -2.55 1.45 -31.25
C LYS A 262 -1.62 2.61 -30.91
N SER A 263 -2.13 3.84 -30.82
CA SER A 263 -1.30 5.04 -30.68
C SER A 263 -0.98 5.44 -29.23
N MET A 264 -1.90 5.13 -28.31
CA MET A 264 -1.82 5.51 -26.89
C MET A 264 -1.76 4.30 -25.97
N LEU A 265 -2.58 3.25 -26.17
CA LEU A 265 -2.68 2.14 -25.20
C LEU A 265 -1.62 1.03 -25.35
N SER A 266 -0.85 1.04 -26.44
CA SER A 266 0.25 0.10 -26.68
C SER A 266 1.59 0.52 -26.05
N LYS A 267 1.65 1.71 -25.43
CA LYS A 267 2.86 2.29 -24.84
C LYS A 267 2.79 2.19 -23.32
N ASP A 268 3.96 2.15 -22.68
CA ASP A 268 4.07 2.20 -21.22
C ASP A 268 3.49 3.52 -20.67
N VAL A 269 2.52 3.40 -19.76
CA VAL A 269 1.78 4.51 -19.13
C VAL A 269 2.73 5.42 -18.35
N ASP A 270 3.80 4.85 -17.78
CA ASP A 270 4.78 5.60 -17.00
C ASP A 270 5.76 6.41 -17.85
N ALA A 271 5.87 6.10 -19.15
CA ALA A 271 6.64 6.87 -20.11
C ALA A 271 5.83 8.00 -20.80
N MET A 272 4.53 8.11 -20.52
CA MET A 272 3.65 9.09 -21.18
C MET A 272 3.73 10.50 -20.56
N GLN A 273 3.42 11.51 -21.38
CA GLN A 273 3.22 12.88 -20.91
C GLN A 273 2.03 12.96 -19.93
N PRO A 274 2.09 13.80 -18.88
CA PRO A 274 1.10 13.77 -17.79
C PRO A 274 -0.36 13.92 -18.24
N HIS A 275 -0.64 14.75 -19.24
CA HIS A 275 -2.01 14.96 -19.75
C HIS A 275 -2.53 13.78 -20.59
N ILE A 276 -1.64 13.05 -21.27
CA ILE A 276 -1.99 11.82 -21.99
C ILE A 276 -2.22 10.69 -21.00
N ARG A 277 -1.36 10.57 -19.99
CA ARG A 277 -1.54 9.62 -18.88
C ARG A 277 -2.89 9.79 -18.20
N ALA A 278 -3.20 11.02 -17.78
CA ALA A 278 -4.46 11.33 -17.13
C ALA A 278 -5.69 11.04 -18.01
N PHE A 279 -5.55 11.14 -19.34
CA PHE A 279 -6.60 10.73 -20.27
C PHE A 279 -6.71 9.20 -20.37
N VAL A 280 -5.58 8.48 -20.52
CA VAL A 280 -5.56 7.01 -20.57
C VAL A 280 -6.14 6.39 -19.29
N GLU A 281 -5.80 6.95 -18.13
CA GLU A 281 -6.33 6.51 -16.83
C GLU A 281 -7.84 6.72 -16.69
N ARG A 282 -8.41 7.73 -17.35
CA ARG A 282 -9.87 7.97 -17.36
C ARG A 282 -10.59 7.13 -18.42
N ALA A 283 -10.03 7.09 -19.63
CA ALA A 283 -10.67 6.51 -20.81
C ALA A 283 -10.57 4.97 -20.86
N VAL A 284 -9.59 4.37 -20.19
CA VAL A 284 -9.49 2.90 -20.11
C VAL A 284 -10.27 2.42 -18.89
N THR A 285 -11.43 1.84 -19.14
CA THR A 285 -12.16 1.09 -18.13
C THR A 285 -11.75 -0.37 -18.18
N PHE A 286 -11.27 -0.90 -17.06
CA PHE A 286 -11.10 -2.33 -16.90
C PHE A 286 -12.47 -2.96 -16.66
N THR A 287 -13.12 -3.44 -17.71
CA THR A 287 -14.34 -4.25 -17.60
C THR A 287 -13.98 -5.73 -17.51
N ALA A 288 -14.83 -6.48 -16.80
CA ALA A 288 -14.72 -7.94 -16.77
C ALA A 288 -14.80 -8.47 -18.21
N CYS A 289 -13.89 -9.37 -18.57
CA CYS A 289 -13.87 -9.98 -19.89
C CYS A 289 -15.21 -10.67 -20.13
N PRO A 290 -15.98 -10.32 -21.16
CA PRO A 290 -17.33 -10.87 -21.34
C PRO A 290 -17.35 -12.34 -21.78
N GLU A 291 -16.20 -12.91 -22.20
CA GLU A 291 -16.14 -14.34 -22.53
C GLU A 291 -15.98 -15.22 -21.30
N CYS A 292 -15.17 -14.78 -20.33
CA CYS A 292 -14.94 -15.53 -19.09
C CYS A 292 -15.60 -14.89 -17.86
N GLU A 293 -16.31 -13.78 -18.04
CA GLU A 293 -16.95 -12.98 -16.99
C GLU A 293 -16.01 -12.66 -15.81
N GLY A 294 -14.75 -12.33 -16.10
CA GLY A 294 -13.76 -12.04 -15.05
C GLY A 294 -13.04 -13.25 -14.46
N THR A 295 -13.48 -14.48 -14.76
CA THR A 295 -12.93 -15.70 -14.13
C THR A 295 -11.52 -16.05 -14.59
N ARG A 296 -11.01 -15.43 -15.67
CA ARG A 296 -9.70 -15.69 -16.31
C ARG A 296 -9.57 -17.05 -16.99
N LEU A 297 -10.57 -17.91 -16.85
CA LEU A 297 -10.51 -19.32 -17.21
C LEU A 297 -11.25 -19.60 -18.52
N SER A 298 -10.80 -20.63 -19.24
CA SER A 298 -11.46 -21.14 -20.43
C SER A 298 -12.83 -21.75 -20.08
N GLU A 299 -13.71 -21.85 -21.09
CA GLU A 299 -15.01 -22.50 -20.93
C GLU A 299 -14.88 -23.95 -20.44
N ALA A 300 -13.91 -24.71 -20.98
CA ALA A 300 -13.66 -26.08 -20.55
C ALA A 300 -13.28 -26.18 -19.07
N ALA A 301 -12.43 -25.27 -18.56
CA ALA A 301 -12.07 -25.27 -17.14
C ALA A 301 -13.27 -24.92 -16.24
N ARG A 302 -14.18 -24.06 -16.71
CA ARG A 302 -15.41 -23.67 -15.98
C ARG A 302 -16.51 -24.73 -16.01
N SER A 303 -16.51 -25.62 -17.00
CA SER A 303 -17.53 -26.66 -17.11
C SER A 303 -17.33 -27.82 -16.13
N SER A 304 -16.09 -28.08 -15.72
CA SER A 304 -15.73 -29.12 -14.73
C SER A 304 -16.09 -28.69 -13.31
N ARG A 305 -16.81 -29.55 -12.59
CA ARG A 305 -17.37 -29.25 -11.27
C ARG A 305 -17.05 -30.37 -10.26
N ILE A 306 -16.91 -29.99 -8.99
CA ILE A 306 -16.89 -30.89 -7.83
C ILE A 306 -18.10 -30.48 -6.98
N ASP A 307 -19.00 -31.41 -6.67
CA ASP A 307 -20.23 -31.14 -5.90
C ASP A 307 -21.01 -29.90 -6.39
N GLY A 308 -21.09 -29.75 -7.72
CA GLY A 308 -21.79 -28.65 -8.37
C GLY A 308 -21.01 -27.33 -8.46
N VAL A 309 -19.79 -27.24 -7.90
CA VAL A 309 -18.96 -26.03 -7.88
C VAL A 309 -17.79 -26.15 -8.86
N SER A 310 -17.63 -25.17 -9.75
CA SER A 310 -16.48 -25.08 -10.67
C SER A 310 -15.26 -24.45 -9.99
N ILE A 311 -14.06 -24.62 -10.57
CA ILE A 311 -12.85 -24.01 -10.00
C ILE A 311 -12.92 -22.48 -9.98
N ALA A 312 -13.62 -21.88 -10.96
CA ALA A 312 -13.83 -20.44 -11.03
C ALA A 312 -14.69 -19.95 -9.85
N GLU A 313 -15.78 -20.65 -9.56
CA GLU A 313 -16.67 -20.37 -8.42
C GLU A 313 -15.92 -20.60 -7.10
N ALA A 314 -15.20 -21.71 -6.96
CA ALA A 314 -14.38 -21.98 -5.77
C ALA A 314 -13.33 -20.90 -5.51
N CYS A 315 -12.69 -20.36 -6.56
CA CYS A 315 -11.72 -19.27 -6.41
C CYS A 315 -12.38 -17.91 -6.12
N ALA A 316 -13.68 -17.75 -6.41
CA ALA A 316 -14.45 -16.53 -6.16
C ALA A 316 -15.13 -16.53 -4.78
N MET A 317 -15.32 -17.70 -4.17
CA MET A 317 -15.82 -17.82 -2.79
C MET A 317 -14.96 -17.03 -1.81
N GLN A 318 -15.60 -16.54 -0.75
CA GLN A 318 -14.91 -16.12 0.45
C GLN A 318 -14.11 -17.32 0.99
N ILE A 319 -12.84 -17.12 1.37
CA ILE A 319 -11.94 -18.20 1.78
C ILE A 319 -12.49 -18.97 2.98
N SER A 320 -13.22 -18.33 3.90
CA SER A 320 -13.94 -19.01 4.98
C SER A 320 -14.93 -20.07 4.45
N ASP A 321 -15.67 -19.73 3.40
CA ASP A 321 -16.69 -20.60 2.82
C ASP A 321 -16.04 -21.68 1.98
N LEU A 322 -14.97 -21.33 1.27
CA LEU A 322 -14.14 -22.29 0.56
C LEU A 322 -13.53 -23.32 1.53
N ALA A 323 -13.11 -22.90 2.73
CA ALA A 323 -12.59 -23.80 3.77
C ALA A 323 -13.68 -24.76 4.27
N ILE A 324 -14.93 -24.31 4.39
CA ILE A 324 -16.08 -25.16 4.73
C ILE A 324 -16.37 -26.14 3.60
N TRP A 325 -16.38 -25.66 2.35
CA TRP A 325 -16.63 -26.49 1.16
C TRP A 325 -15.56 -27.57 1.00
N VAL A 326 -14.27 -27.24 1.10
CA VAL A 326 -13.17 -28.23 1.03
C VAL A 326 -13.29 -29.28 2.14
N ARG A 327 -13.70 -28.89 3.35
CA ARG A 327 -13.91 -29.81 4.48
C ARG A 327 -15.05 -30.81 4.23
N ALA A 328 -16.03 -30.45 3.40
CA ALA A 328 -17.16 -31.31 3.07
C ALA A 328 -16.83 -32.37 1.99
N ILE A 329 -15.72 -32.21 1.26
CA ILE A 329 -15.32 -33.14 0.20
C ILE A 329 -14.78 -34.44 0.82
N ASP A 330 -15.53 -35.52 0.66
CA ASP A 330 -15.09 -36.87 1.04
C ASP A 330 -14.48 -37.61 -0.15
N ALA A 331 -13.14 -37.53 -0.27
CA ALA A 331 -12.40 -38.21 -1.32
C ALA A 331 -11.08 -38.82 -0.77
N PRO A 332 -11.13 -40.06 -0.25
CA PRO A 332 -9.97 -40.70 0.37
C PRO A 332 -8.73 -40.80 -0.54
N GLY A 333 -8.94 -40.91 -1.86
CA GLY A 333 -7.86 -40.97 -2.86
C GLY A 333 -7.00 -39.71 -2.96
N VAL A 334 -7.43 -38.57 -2.41
CA VAL A 334 -6.69 -37.30 -2.39
C VAL A 334 -6.56 -36.72 -0.97
N GLY A 335 -6.68 -37.55 0.08
CA GLY A 335 -6.65 -37.12 1.48
C GLY A 335 -5.47 -36.18 1.88
N PRO A 336 -4.21 -36.49 1.52
CA PRO A 336 -3.07 -35.59 1.82
C PRO A 336 -3.15 -34.23 1.13
N LEU A 337 -3.73 -34.17 -0.07
CA LEU A 337 -3.96 -32.92 -0.80
C LEU A 337 -5.03 -32.09 -0.09
N LEU A 338 -6.16 -32.71 0.28
CA LEU A 338 -7.22 -32.06 1.04
C LEU A 338 -6.73 -31.54 2.38
N THR A 339 -5.90 -32.31 3.09
CA THR A 339 -5.30 -31.90 4.37
C THR A 339 -4.42 -30.66 4.19
N THR A 340 -3.55 -30.66 3.18
CA THR A 340 -2.67 -29.52 2.88
C THR A 340 -3.48 -28.28 2.47
N LEU A 341 -4.46 -28.45 1.58
CA LEU A 341 -5.32 -27.35 1.13
C LEU A 341 -6.15 -26.79 2.29
N GLN A 342 -6.76 -27.65 3.11
CA GLN A 342 -7.51 -27.25 4.29
C GLN A 342 -6.62 -26.46 5.27
N GLY A 343 -5.41 -26.96 5.57
CA GLY A 343 -4.48 -26.24 6.45
C GLY A 343 -4.09 -24.86 5.92
N ALA A 344 -3.93 -24.71 4.60
CA ALA A 344 -3.69 -23.41 3.98
C ALA A 344 -4.90 -22.46 4.12
N LEU A 345 -6.12 -22.96 3.85
CA LEU A 345 -7.35 -22.16 3.96
C LEU A 345 -7.67 -21.79 5.41
N ASP A 346 -7.49 -22.71 6.35
CA ASP A 346 -7.66 -22.45 7.80
C ASP A 346 -6.64 -21.40 8.25
N SER A 347 -5.40 -21.44 7.73
CA SER A 347 -4.40 -20.41 8.01
C SER A 347 -4.84 -19.01 7.54
N PHE A 348 -5.51 -18.89 6.39
CA PHE A 348 -6.08 -17.60 5.95
C PHE A 348 -7.13 -17.08 6.93
N VAL A 349 -8.03 -17.94 7.40
CA VAL A 349 -9.08 -17.56 8.34
C VAL A 349 -8.48 -17.14 9.68
N GLU A 350 -7.52 -17.91 10.20
CA GLU A 350 -6.84 -17.63 11.47
C GLU A 350 -6.13 -16.27 11.46
N ILE A 351 -5.53 -15.87 10.34
CA ILE A 351 -4.83 -14.58 10.25
C ILE A 351 -5.74 -13.43 9.80
N GLY A 352 -7.07 -13.63 9.79
CA GLY A 352 -8.02 -12.57 9.45
C GLY A 352 -8.06 -12.22 7.96
N LEU A 353 -7.66 -13.14 7.08
CA LEU A 353 -7.81 -13.02 5.62
C LEU A 353 -8.95 -13.89 5.07
N GLY A 354 -9.75 -14.50 5.94
CA GLY A 354 -10.86 -15.37 5.55
C GLY A 354 -11.89 -14.70 4.65
N TYR A 355 -12.04 -13.37 4.73
CA TYR A 355 -12.98 -12.59 3.90
C TYR A 355 -12.53 -12.39 2.44
N LEU A 356 -11.27 -12.67 2.14
CA LEU A 356 -10.75 -12.56 0.78
C LEU A 356 -11.20 -13.72 -0.09
N SER A 357 -11.04 -13.57 -1.40
CA SER A 357 -11.19 -14.64 -2.38
C SER A 357 -9.84 -14.97 -3.02
N LEU A 358 -9.67 -16.21 -3.48
CA LEU A 358 -8.40 -16.64 -4.12
C LEU A 358 -8.18 -15.98 -5.50
N ASN A 359 -9.24 -15.52 -6.17
CA ASN A 359 -9.17 -14.79 -7.44
C ASN A 359 -8.89 -13.28 -7.26
N ARG A 360 -8.86 -12.76 -6.02
CA ARG A 360 -8.56 -11.35 -5.74
C ARG A 360 -7.17 -10.99 -6.28
N PRO A 361 -7.02 -9.94 -7.11
CA PRO A 361 -5.72 -9.53 -7.62
C PRO A 361 -4.81 -9.04 -6.48
N VAL A 362 -3.55 -9.48 -6.46
CA VAL A 362 -2.61 -9.10 -5.37
C VAL A 362 -2.34 -7.60 -5.31
N GLY A 363 -2.39 -6.91 -6.46
CA GLY A 363 -2.20 -5.45 -6.53
C GLY A 363 -3.31 -4.63 -5.88
N THR A 364 -4.44 -5.26 -5.52
CA THR A 364 -5.58 -4.61 -4.86
C THR A 364 -5.59 -4.80 -3.35
N LEU A 365 -4.63 -5.55 -2.80
CA LEU A 365 -4.49 -5.77 -1.37
C LEU A 365 -3.89 -4.52 -0.71
N SER A 366 -4.38 -4.18 0.47
CA SER A 366 -3.72 -3.26 1.41
C SER A 366 -2.35 -3.80 1.83
N GLY A 367 -1.51 -2.92 2.39
CA GLY A 367 -0.18 -3.31 2.89
C GLY A 367 -0.25 -4.45 3.93
N GLY A 368 -1.18 -4.35 4.88
CA GLY A 368 -1.41 -5.40 5.88
C GLY A 368 -1.95 -6.72 5.30
N GLU A 369 -2.87 -6.66 4.33
CA GLU A 369 -3.35 -7.88 3.64
C GLU A 369 -2.25 -8.54 2.82
N ALA A 370 -1.43 -7.74 2.12
CA ALA A 370 -0.28 -8.22 1.36
C ALA A 370 0.75 -8.90 2.27
N GLN A 371 1.08 -8.27 3.39
CA GLN A 371 1.99 -8.82 4.40
C GLN A 371 1.49 -10.16 4.93
N ARG A 372 0.22 -10.23 5.37
CA ARG A 372 -0.40 -11.47 5.86
C ARG A 372 -0.49 -12.55 4.78
N THR A 373 -0.74 -12.18 3.53
CA THR A 373 -0.76 -13.12 2.39
C THR A 373 0.62 -13.74 2.16
N LYS A 374 1.72 -12.96 2.26
CA LYS A 374 3.10 -13.50 2.20
C LYS A 374 3.33 -14.56 3.29
N MET A 375 2.73 -14.39 4.47
CA MET A 375 2.91 -15.30 5.62
C MET A 375 2.30 -16.69 5.42
N ILE A 376 1.22 -16.82 4.63
CA ILE A 376 0.52 -18.09 4.42
C ILE A 376 1.46 -19.22 3.99
N ARG A 377 2.38 -18.93 3.06
CA ARG A 377 3.38 -19.92 2.59
C ARG A 377 4.32 -20.37 3.69
N HIS A 378 4.66 -19.48 4.62
CA HIS A 378 5.60 -19.77 5.70
C HIS A 378 4.96 -20.59 6.82
N LEU A 379 3.67 -20.36 7.10
CA LEU A 379 2.93 -21.14 8.11
C LEU A 379 2.78 -22.61 7.74
N GLY A 380 2.59 -22.92 6.45
CA GLY A 380 2.53 -24.29 5.95
C GLY A 380 3.91 -24.94 5.77
N SER A 381 5.00 -24.17 5.84
CA SER A 381 6.35 -24.69 5.60
C SER A 381 6.92 -25.46 6.80
N SER A 382 7.81 -26.41 6.49
CA SER A 382 8.63 -27.14 7.46
C SER A 382 9.97 -26.43 7.74
N LEU A 383 10.09 -25.14 7.41
CA LEU A 383 11.32 -24.38 7.62
C LEU A 383 11.57 -24.15 9.11
N THR A 384 12.80 -24.46 9.52
CA THR A 384 13.33 -24.25 10.87
C THR A 384 14.69 -23.59 10.77
N ASP A 385 15.14 -22.90 11.83
CA ASP A 385 16.42 -22.17 11.86
C ASP A 385 16.52 -20.99 10.88
N VAL A 386 15.37 -20.46 10.47
CA VAL A 386 15.25 -19.27 9.63
C VAL A 386 15.02 -18.04 10.52
N THR A 387 15.47 -16.87 10.07
CA THR A 387 15.15 -15.58 10.71
C THR A 387 14.02 -14.91 9.96
N TYR A 388 12.85 -14.77 10.59
CA TYR A 388 11.75 -13.98 10.04
C TYR A 388 11.87 -12.53 10.51
N VAL A 389 11.75 -11.59 9.59
CA VAL A 389 11.88 -10.15 9.88
C VAL A 389 10.58 -9.45 9.49
N PHE A 390 9.87 -8.89 10.47
CA PHE A 390 8.56 -8.26 10.32
C PHE A 390 8.62 -6.75 10.51
N ASP A 391 7.97 -6.02 9.61
CA ASP A 391 7.80 -4.56 9.71
C ASP A 391 6.36 -4.25 10.16
N GLU A 392 6.21 -3.80 11.40
CA GLU A 392 4.95 -3.38 12.03
C GLU A 392 3.72 -4.24 11.64
N PRO A 393 3.73 -5.56 11.93
CA PRO A 393 2.74 -6.50 11.38
C PRO A 393 1.31 -6.31 11.91
N THR A 394 1.15 -5.45 12.91
CA THR A 394 -0.08 -5.13 13.64
C THR A 394 -0.70 -3.80 13.22
N VAL A 395 -0.09 -3.06 12.30
CA VAL A 395 -0.60 -1.79 11.79
C VAL A 395 -1.95 -1.98 11.10
N GLY A 396 -2.88 -1.05 11.35
CA GLY A 396 -4.25 -1.09 10.82
C GLY A 396 -5.08 -2.30 11.28
N LEU A 397 -4.59 -3.09 12.25
CA LEU A 397 -5.35 -4.23 12.79
C LEU A 397 -6.24 -3.82 13.95
N HIS A 398 -7.46 -4.35 13.93
CA HIS A 398 -8.37 -4.37 15.08
C HIS A 398 -7.73 -5.16 16.24
N PRO A 399 -7.98 -4.82 17.52
CA PRO A 399 -7.41 -5.54 18.67
C PRO A 399 -7.55 -7.07 18.61
N HIS A 400 -8.72 -7.55 18.17
CA HIS A 400 -8.97 -8.98 17.92
C HIS A 400 -7.97 -9.62 16.93
N ASP A 401 -7.64 -8.91 15.86
CA ASP A 401 -6.71 -9.38 14.83
C ASP A 401 -5.25 -9.24 15.26
N ILE A 402 -4.92 -8.28 16.14
CA ILE A 402 -3.61 -8.16 16.77
C ILE A 402 -3.32 -9.41 17.62
N GLN A 403 -4.30 -9.89 18.38
CA GLN A 403 -4.14 -11.11 19.16
C GLN A 403 -3.80 -12.31 18.26
N ARG A 404 -4.51 -12.47 17.14
CA ARG A 404 -4.25 -13.53 16.16
C ARG A 404 -2.85 -13.43 15.55
N MET A 405 -2.41 -12.22 15.19
CA MET A 405 -1.06 -11.97 14.72
C MET A 405 -0.01 -12.35 15.77
N ASN A 406 -0.23 -11.96 17.02
CA ASN A 406 0.67 -12.28 18.13
C ASN A 406 0.79 -13.79 18.37
N GLU A 407 -0.31 -14.53 18.29
CA GLU A 407 -0.30 -15.99 18.36
C GLU A 407 0.45 -16.62 17.20
N LEU A 408 0.33 -16.06 16.00
CA LEU A 408 1.11 -16.49 14.85
C LEU A 408 2.61 -16.29 15.07
N LEU A 409 3.03 -15.10 15.48
CA LEU A 409 4.46 -14.80 15.70
C LEU A 409 5.07 -15.78 16.73
N LYS A 410 4.32 -16.10 17.79
CA LYS A 410 4.70 -17.15 18.76
C LYS A 410 4.82 -18.52 18.09
N ARG A 411 3.86 -18.93 17.26
CA ARG A 411 3.92 -20.21 16.54
C ARG A 411 5.14 -20.31 15.62
N LEU A 412 5.50 -19.24 14.92
CA LEU A 412 6.70 -19.20 14.08
C LEU A 412 7.98 -19.41 14.91
N ARG A 413 8.07 -18.72 16.05
CA ARG A 413 9.16 -18.91 17.02
C ARG A 413 9.20 -20.35 17.54
N ASP A 414 8.06 -20.88 17.98
CA ASP A 414 7.95 -22.19 18.62
C ASP A 414 8.29 -23.35 17.67
N LYS A 415 8.21 -23.13 16.35
CA LYS A 415 8.76 -24.05 15.33
C LYS A 415 10.30 -24.10 15.29
N GLY A 416 10.99 -23.29 16.08
CA GLY A 416 12.46 -23.21 16.11
C GLY A 416 13.05 -22.17 15.17
N ASN A 417 12.30 -21.10 14.87
CA ASN A 417 12.76 -19.97 14.07
C ASN A 417 13.08 -18.76 14.96
N THR A 418 13.95 -17.88 14.49
CA THR A 418 14.17 -16.56 15.11
C THR A 418 13.17 -15.58 14.51
N VAL A 419 12.49 -14.79 15.33
CA VAL A 419 11.47 -13.83 14.88
C VAL A 419 11.88 -12.43 15.34
N LEU A 420 12.21 -11.56 14.39
CA LEU A 420 12.54 -10.16 14.62
C LEU A 420 11.35 -9.31 14.18
N VAL A 421 10.84 -8.45 15.06
CA VAL A 421 9.65 -7.64 14.79
C VAL A 421 9.95 -6.18 15.11
N VAL A 422 9.82 -5.28 14.15
CA VAL A 422 9.78 -3.84 14.41
C VAL A 422 8.36 -3.46 14.80
N GLU A 423 8.16 -2.89 15.99
CA GLU A 423 6.82 -2.67 16.52
C GLU A 423 6.76 -1.61 17.64
N HIS A 424 5.64 -0.88 17.74
CA HIS A 424 5.38 0.17 18.73
C HIS A 424 4.09 -0.01 19.58
N LYS A 425 3.17 -0.93 19.26
CA LYS A 425 1.99 -1.28 20.04
C LYS A 425 2.32 -2.15 21.28
N PRO A 426 1.76 -1.81 22.45
CA PRO A 426 1.99 -2.53 23.70
C PRO A 426 1.69 -4.03 23.62
N GLU A 427 0.63 -4.42 22.90
CA GLU A 427 0.18 -5.81 22.80
C GLU A 427 1.22 -6.71 22.12
N ALA A 428 1.91 -6.20 21.10
CA ALA A 428 2.97 -6.94 20.40
C ALA A 428 4.29 -6.90 21.17
N ILE A 429 4.64 -5.77 21.79
CA ILE A 429 5.80 -5.69 22.70
C ILE A 429 5.64 -6.68 23.87
N ALA A 430 4.43 -6.82 24.40
CA ALA A 430 4.15 -7.66 25.58
C ALA A 430 4.42 -9.16 25.36
N ILE A 431 4.43 -9.64 24.11
CA ILE A 431 4.70 -11.04 23.79
C ILE A 431 6.17 -11.36 23.56
N ALA A 432 7.04 -10.34 23.58
CA ALA A 432 8.46 -10.47 23.29
C ALA A 432 9.20 -11.31 24.35
N ASP A 433 10.09 -12.18 23.88
CA ASP A 433 11.07 -12.84 24.75
C ASP A 433 12.25 -11.90 25.06
N HIS A 434 12.58 -11.02 24.11
CA HIS A 434 13.67 -10.05 24.18
C HIS A 434 13.23 -8.75 23.50
N VAL A 435 13.62 -7.61 24.05
CA VAL A 435 13.27 -6.29 23.55
C VAL A 435 14.52 -5.44 23.38
N VAL A 436 14.59 -4.75 22.25
CA VAL A 436 15.60 -3.74 21.95
C VAL A 436 14.89 -2.41 21.72
N ASP A 437 15.13 -1.43 22.58
CA ASP A 437 14.52 -0.10 22.50
C ASP A 437 15.53 0.87 21.86
N LEU A 438 15.15 1.49 20.74
CA LEU A 438 15.97 2.45 20.01
C LEU A 438 15.45 3.87 20.23
N GLY A 439 16.38 4.80 20.50
CA GLY A 439 16.04 6.19 20.83
C GLY A 439 17.29 7.03 21.07
N PRO A 440 17.22 8.06 21.94
CA PRO A 440 16.05 8.46 22.74
C PRO A 440 14.97 9.23 21.96
N ARG A 441 15.27 9.70 20.74
CA ARG A 441 14.34 10.45 19.87
C ARG A 441 14.41 9.97 18.41
N ALA A 442 13.76 10.69 17.50
CA ALA A 442 13.75 10.45 16.07
C ALA A 442 14.95 11.11 15.35
N GLY A 443 15.26 10.64 14.14
CA GLY A 443 16.20 11.30 13.23
C GLY A 443 17.63 11.33 13.78
N THR A 444 18.31 12.48 13.66
CA THR A 444 19.69 12.69 14.14
C THR A 444 19.83 12.58 15.67
N ALA A 445 18.73 12.78 16.39
CA ALA A 445 18.65 12.62 17.84
C ALA A 445 18.28 11.18 18.28
N GLY A 446 18.10 10.26 17.33
CA GLY A 446 17.94 8.82 17.57
C GLY A 446 19.24 8.05 17.36
N GLY A 447 19.11 6.79 16.92
CA GLY A 447 20.23 5.97 16.48
C GLY A 447 21.03 5.30 17.61
N GLU A 448 20.52 5.31 18.83
CA GLU A 448 21.15 4.70 20.00
C GLU A 448 20.25 3.59 20.55
N ILE A 449 20.84 2.52 21.08
CA ILE A 449 20.11 1.52 21.85
C ILE A 449 20.02 2.02 23.27
N VAL A 450 18.81 2.36 23.71
CA VAL A 450 18.56 2.92 25.04
C VAL A 450 18.18 1.85 26.07
N PHE A 451 17.77 0.67 25.61
CA PHE A 451 17.50 -0.49 26.45
C PHE A 451 17.60 -1.81 25.67
N GLU A 452 18.07 -2.85 26.36
CA GLU A 452 18.07 -4.23 25.89
C GLU A 452 17.70 -5.16 27.06
N GLY A 453 16.75 -6.06 26.88
CA GLY A 453 16.39 -7.04 27.91
C GLY A 453 14.98 -7.61 27.76
N THR A 454 14.34 -7.96 28.88
CA THR A 454 12.97 -8.50 28.91
C THR A 454 11.93 -7.37 28.98
N VAL A 455 10.68 -7.67 28.61
CA VAL A 455 9.54 -6.73 28.74
C VAL A 455 9.38 -6.21 30.17
N ALA A 456 9.56 -7.09 31.17
CA ALA A 456 9.45 -6.71 32.58
C ALA A 456 10.54 -5.70 32.99
N GLN A 457 11.74 -5.84 32.45
CA GLN A 457 12.83 -4.88 32.67
C GLN A 457 12.59 -3.58 31.90
N LEU A 458 12.01 -3.63 30.70
CA LEU A 458 11.65 -2.43 29.92
C LEU A 458 10.67 -1.54 30.69
N ARG A 459 9.64 -2.12 31.33
CA ARG A 459 8.69 -1.33 32.16
C ARG A 459 9.37 -0.51 33.25
N GLY A 460 10.48 -1.03 33.80
CA GLY A 460 11.26 -0.35 34.83
C GLY A 460 12.45 0.48 34.32
N SER A 461 12.67 0.57 33.00
CA SER A 461 13.90 1.13 32.43
C SER A 461 13.96 2.67 32.49
N GLY A 462 12.80 3.33 32.59
CA GLY A 462 12.68 4.79 32.48
C GLY A 462 12.88 5.34 31.05
N THR A 463 13.03 4.46 30.04
CA THR A 463 13.02 4.87 28.63
C THR A 463 11.64 5.41 28.24
N LEU A 464 11.56 6.13 27.12
CA LEU A 464 10.29 6.68 26.65
C LEU A 464 9.26 5.57 26.44
N THR A 465 9.64 4.50 25.74
CA THR A 465 8.79 3.31 25.55
C THR A 465 8.40 2.69 26.89
N GLY A 466 9.36 2.47 27.81
CA GLY A 466 9.09 1.89 29.12
C GLY A 466 8.08 2.67 29.96
N ARG A 467 8.14 4.01 29.92
CA ARG A 467 7.19 4.89 30.64
C ARG A 467 5.77 4.82 30.10
N HIS A 468 5.61 4.72 28.78
CA HIS A 468 4.30 4.78 28.11
C HIS A 468 3.70 3.40 27.78
N LEU A 469 4.39 2.30 28.10
CA LEU A 469 3.95 0.94 27.74
C LEU A 469 2.59 0.56 28.36
N ASP A 470 2.35 1.01 29.59
CA ASP A 470 1.13 0.73 30.35
C ASP A 470 0.13 1.91 30.30
N ASP A 471 0.38 2.93 29.46
CA ASP A 471 -0.54 4.06 29.33
C ASP A 471 -1.88 3.60 28.76
N ARG A 472 -2.96 4.00 29.42
CA ARG A 472 -4.33 3.72 29.00
C ARG A 472 -5.15 4.99 29.07
N VAL A 473 -5.89 5.26 28.00
CA VAL A 473 -6.88 6.34 28.00
C VAL A 473 -8.12 5.88 28.75
N THR A 474 -8.65 6.78 29.57
CA THR A 474 -9.92 6.54 30.29
C THR A 474 -11.09 7.09 29.48
N LEU A 475 -12.28 6.53 29.68
CA LEU A 475 -13.48 7.05 29.04
C LEU A 475 -13.76 8.49 29.48
N LYS A 476 -14.22 9.32 28.55
CA LYS A 476 -14.71 10.67 28.85
C LYS A 476 -15.88 10.60 29.84
N THR A 477 -15.84 11.43 30.88
CA THR A 477 -16.95 11.58 31.82
C THR A 477 -18.14 12.33 31.21
N THR A 478 -17.86 13.24 30.29
CA THR A 478 -18.86 14.02 29.53
C THR A 478 -18.44 14.13 28.08
N VAL A 479 -19.36 13.86 27.16
CA VAL A 479 -19.15 14.01 25.71
C VAL A 479 -19.75 15.31 25.19
N ARG A 480 -19.24 15.82 24.07
CA ARG A 480 -19.76 17.01 23.39
C ARG A 480 -21.16 16.75 22.80
N THR A 481 -21.99 17.79 22.70
CA THR A 481 -23.32 17.70 22.08
C THR A 481 -23.23 17.94 20.56
N PRO A 482 -23.78 17.05 19.71
CA PRO A 482 -23.81 17.26 18.27
C PRO A 482 -24.52 18.55 17.84
N SER A 483 -23.96 19.23 16.84
CA SER A 483 -24.55 20.44 16.24
C SER A 483 -25.45 20.14 15.03
N GLY A 484 -25.40 18.92 14.50
CA GLY A 484 -26.14 18.43 13.35
C GLY A 484 -25.69 17.01 12.98
N ALA A 485 -26.07 16.54 11.79
CA ALA A 485 -25.64 15.24 11.29
C ALA A 485 -25.50 15.23 9.76
N ILE A 486 -24.61 14.38 9.25
CA ILE A 486 -24.57 13.94 7.86
C ILE A 486 -25.39 12.66 7.76
N GLU A 487 -26.54 12.73 7.10
CA GLU A 487 -27.40 11.58 6.88
C GLU A 487 -26.87 10.71 5.73
N VAL A 488 -26.51 9.46 6.02
CA VAL A 488 -26.22 8.43 5.02
C VAL A 488 -27.43 7.52 4.93
N ARG A 489 -27.93 7.31 3.71
CA ARG A 489 -29.12 6.50 3.46
C ARG A 489 -28.88 5.49 2.34
N GLY A 490 -29.28 4.24 2.57
CA GLY A 490 -29.24 3.16 1.60
C GLY A 490 -27.84 2.88 1.05
N ALA A 491 -26.77 3.08 1.83
CA ALA A 491 -25.42 2.88 1.34
C ALA A 491 -25.17 1.40 1.01
N SER A 492 -24.90 1.11 -0.27
CA SER A 492 -24.80 -0.26 -0.81
C SER A 492 -23.49 -0.51 -1.57
N SER A 493 -22.47 0.33 -1.33
CA SER A 493 -21.17 0.19 -1.98
C SER A 493 -20.39 -1.00 -1.41
N HIS A 494 -19.86 -1.84 -2.30
CA HIS A 494 -19.04 -3.01 -1.94
C HIS A 494 -19.83 -4.02 -1.09
N ASN A 495 -19.45 -4.21 0.18
CA ASN A 495 -20.09 -5.16 1.09
C ASN A 495 -21.14 -4.52 2.01
N LEU A 496 -21.46 -3.22 1.85
CA LEU A 496 -22.49 -2.57 2.65
C LEU A 496 -23.90 -3.06 2.30
N GLU A 497 -24.71 -3.35 3.31
CA GLU A 497 -26.08 -3.85 3.15
C GLU A 497 -27.12 -2.74 3.34
N ALA A 498 -27.26 -1.85 2.35
CA ALA A 498 -28.23 -0.74 2.36
C ALA A 498 -28.23 0.04 3.69
N VAL A 499 -27.03 0.43 4.11
CA VAL A 499 -26.79 1.03 5.43
C VAL A 499 -27.39 2.43 5.53
N ASP A 500 -28.21 2.63 6.55
CA ASP A 500 -28.68 3.92 7.02
C ASP A 500 -27.95 4.29 8.32
N VAL A 501 -27.30 5.46 8.36
CA VAL A 501 -26.63 5.96 9.57
C VAL A 501 -26.55 7.48 9.57
N ASP A 502 -26.67 8.09 10.74
CA ASP A 502 -26.46 9.53 10.94
C ASP A 502 -25.09 9.77 11.54
N VAL A 503 -24.22 10.48 10.82
CA VAL A 503 -22.88 10.81 11.32
C VAL A 503 -22.93 12.17 12.02
N PRO A 504 -22.79 12.25 13.36
CA PRO A 504 -22.92 13.51 14.08
C PRO A 504 -21.85 14.54 13.70
N LEU A 505 -22.23 15.82 13.72
CA LEU A 505 -21.36 16.97 13.43
C LEU A 505 -21.05 17.77 14.70
N GLY A 506 -19.95 18.52 14.66
CA GLY A 506 -19.45 19.34 15.78
C GLY A 506 -18.81 18.54 16.91
N VAL A 507 -18.54 17.26 16.69
CA VAL A 507 -17.98 16.33 17.69
C VAL A 507 -16.92 15.43 17.05
N LEU A 508 -16.19 14.68 17.88
CA LEU A 508 -15.29 13.62 17.42
C LEU A 508 -16.07 12.30 17.24
N VAL A 509 -16.27 11.88 15.99
CA VAL A 509 -16.89 10.60 15.64
C VAL A 509 -15.81 9.59 15.27
N VAL A 510 -15.83 8.41 15.88
CA VAL A 510 -14.97 7.29 15.51
C VAL A 510 -15.78 6.21 14.81
N VAL A 511 -15.34 5.84 13.62
CA VAL A 511 -15.91 4.76 12.81
C VAL A 511 -14.99 3.57 12.93
N THR A 512 -15.48 2.49 13.53
CA THR A 512 -14.68 1.31 13.88
C THR A 512 -15.37 0.01 13.47
N GLY A 513 -14.76 -1.13 13.82
CA GLY A 513 -15.15 -2.46 13.39
C GLY A 513 -13.98 -3.25 12.81
N VAL A 514 -14.11 -4.58 12.72
CA VAL A 514 -13.04 -5.50 12.25
C VAL A 514 -12.53 -5.16 10.84
N VAL A 515 -11.33 -5.62 10.48
CA VAL A 515 -10.78 -5.37 9.14
C VAL A 515 -11.68 -6.01 8.08
N GLY A 516 -12.08 -5.25 7.04
CA GLY A 516 -13.00 -5.72 6.01
C GLY A 516 -14.50 -5.60 6.36
N SER A 517 -14.86 -4.99 7.48
CA SER A 517 -16.27 -4.74 7.88
C SER A 517 -17.03 -3.72 7.03
N GLY A 518 -16.34 -2.91 6.20
CA GLY A 518 -16.96 -1.91 5.32
C GLY A 518 -16.75 -0.44 5.74
N LYS A 519 -15.93 -0.15 6.76
CA LYS A 519 -15.68 1.23 7.26
C LYS A 519 -15.29 2.22 6.16
N SER A 520 -14.25 1.86 5.39
CA SER A 520 -13.76 2.70 4.29
C SER A 520 -14.80 2.83 3.18
N SER A 521 -15.56 1.75 2.88
CA SER A 521 -16.65 1.79 1.90
C SER A 521 -17.77 2.74 2.33
N LEU A 522 -18.09 2.81 3.62
CA LEU A 522 -19.08 3.73 4.17
C LEU A 522 -18.60 5.18 4.08
N ILE A 523 -17.43 5.47 4.63
CA ILE A 523 -16.98 6.86 4.77
C ILE A 523 -16.46 7.43 3.45
N HIS A 524 -15.58 6.73 2.74
CA HIS A 524 -15.09 7.22 1.44
C HIS A 524 -16.16 7.15 0.35
N GLY A 525 -17.02 6.12 0.40
CA GLY A 525 -18.07 5.93 -0.60
C GLY A 525 -19.29 6.83 -0.40
N SER A 526 -19.61 7.26 0.82
CA SER A 526 -20.85 8.00 1.11
C SER A 526 -20.67 9.35 1.79
N VAL A 527 -19.49 9.66 2.35
CA VAL A 527 -19.23 10.89 3.11
C VAL A 527 -18.15 11.78 2.45
N ALA A 528 -16.98 11.21 2.10
CA ALA A 528 -15.81 11.98 1.64
C ALA A 528 -16.04 12.86 0.40
N GLY A 529 -16.98 12.48 -0.48
CA GLY A 529 -17.32 13.23 -1.70
C GLY A 529 -18.35 14.34 -1.53
N ARG A 530 -18.84 14.59 -0.30
CA ARG A 530 -19.86 15.63 -0.05
C ARG A 530 -19.24 17.02 0.09
N ASP A 531 -20.04 18.03 -0.20
CA ASP A 531 -19.62 19.44 -0.08
C ASP A 531 -19.18 19.78 1.35
N GLY A 532 -18.01 20.43 1.46
CA GLY A 532 -17.44 20.83 2.76
C GLY A 532 -16.74 19.70 3.52
N VAL A 533 -16.65 18.49 2.97
CA VAL A 533 -15.90 17.36 3.53
C VAL A 533 -14.50 17.31 2.93
N VAL A 534 -13.49 17.17 3.78
CA VAL A 534 -12.08 16.97 3.39
C VAL A 534 -11.62 15.62 3.94
N ALA A 535 -11.29 14.68 3.07
CA ALA A 535 -10.75 13.39 3.47
C ALA A 535 -9.22 13.36 3.38
N VAL A 536 -8.59 12.89 4.46
CA VAL A 536 -7.13 12.75 4.60
C VAL A 536 -6.78 11.27 4.76
N ASP A 537 -6.36 10.67 3.65
CA ASP A 537 -5.95 9.27 3.56
C ASP A 537 -4.41 9.10 3.56
N GLN A 538 -3.96 7.84 3.65
CA GLN A 538 -2.55 7.45 3.50
C GLN A 538 -2.12 7.27 2.04
N GLY A 539 -2.99 7.58 1.08
CA GLY A 539 -2.72 7.45 -0.35
C GLY A 539 -1.46 8.22 -0.78
N ALA A 540 -0.86 7.81 -1.90
CA ALA A 540 0.35 8.45 -2.40
C ALA A 540 0.15 9.97 -2.55
N ILE A 541 1.13 10.75 -2.07
CA ILE A 541 1.11 12.19 -2.28
C ILE A 541 1.40 12.47 -3.75
N ARG A 542 0.60 13.33 -4.39
CA ARG A 542 0.88 13.83 -5.74
C ARG A 542 2.20 14.62 -5.70
N GLY A 543 3.24 14.07 -6.33
CA GLY A 543 4.56 14.68 -6.38
C GLY A 543 5.51 13.90 -7.27
N SER A 544 6.51 14.60 -7.81
CA SER A 544 7.62 13.94 -8.51
C SER A 544 8.64 13.43 -7.48
N ARG A 545 9.65 12.66 -7.91
CA ARG A 545 10.78 12.26 -7.04
C ARG A 545 11.54 13.45 -6.41
N ARG A 546 11.34 14.66 -6.92
CA ARG A 546 11.94 15.91 -6.42
C ARG A 546 11.10 16.62 -5.37
N SER A 547 9.87 16.16 -5.16
CA SER A 547 8.97 16.73 -4.17
C SER A 547 9.49 16.42 -2.76
N ASN A 548 9.29 17.38 -1.88
CA ASN A 548 9.65 17.37 -0.46
C ASN A 548 8.61 18.19 0.33
N PRO A 549 8.58 18.12 1.68
CA PRO A 549 7.63 18.88 2.50
C PRO A 549 7.57 20.37 2.17
N ALA A 550 8.71 21.02 1.90
CA ALA A 550 8.77 22.44 1.60
C ALA A 550 8.06 22.79 0.28
N THR A 551 8.26 21.99 -0.76
CA THR A 551 7.57 22.14 -2.06
C THR A 551 6.09 21.79 -1.99
N TYR A 552 5.73 20.73 -1.26
CA TYR A 552 4.38 20.20 -1.21
C TYR A 552 3.42 21.14 -0.47
N THR A 553 3.86 21.68 0.67
CA THR A 553 3.07 22.62 1.47
C THR A 553 3.05 24.04 0.89
N GLY A 554 3.87 24.31 -0.12
CA GLY A 554 4.02 25.64 -0.71
C GLY A 554 4.90 26.60 0.09
N MET A 555 5.46 26.19 1.24
CA MET A 555 6.34 27.06 2.04
C MET A 555 7.65 27.42 1.34
N LEU A 556 8.10 26.65 0.34
CA LEU A 556 9.34 26.95 -0.38
C LEU A 556 9.27 28.27 -1.12
N GLU A 557 8.11 28.67 -1.64
CA GLU A 557 7.96 29.92 -2.39
C GLU A 557 8.25 31.18 -1.54
N PRO A 558 7.65 31.37 -0.35
CA PRO A 558 8.00 32.49 0.51
C PRO A 558 9.47 32.41 0.99
N ILE A 559 10.03 31.23 1.24
CA ILE A 559 11.45 31.06 1.60
C ILE A 559 12.37 31.54 0.46
N ARG A 560 12.09 31.12 -0.78
CA ARG A 560 12.86 31.55 -1.97
C ARG A 560 12.84 33.05 -2.17
N LYS A 561 11.67 33.69 -1.94
CA LYS A 561 11.54 35.15 -2.00
C LYS A 561 12.35 35.84 -0.92
N ALA A 562 12.42 35.28 0.28
CA ALA A 562 13.23 35.82 1.37
C ALA A 562 14.74 35.76 1.04
N PHE A 563 15.25 34.62 0.58
CA PHE A 563 16.64 34.48 0.13
C PHE A 563 16.99 35.44 -1.02
N ALA A 564 16.10 35.53 -2.03
CA ALA A 564 16.25 36.46 -3.15
C ALA A 564 16.36 37.91 -2.69
N LYS A 565 15.47 38.33 -1.77
CA LYS A 565 15.46 39.69 -1.23
C LYS A 565 16.72 40.00 -0.41
N ALA A 566 17.18 39.05 0.40
CA ALA A 566 18.37 39.23 1.24
C ALA A 566 19.67 39.35 0.42
N ASN A 567 19.74 38.69 -0.74
CA ASN A 567 20.96 38.62 -1.56
C ASN A 567 20.90 39.45 -2.85
N GLY A 568 19.75 40.07 -3.16
CA GLY A 568 19.59 40.88 -4.38
C GLY A 568 19.57 40.08 -5.69
N VAL A 569 19.16 38.81 -5.64
CA VAL A 569 19.16 37.88 -6.80
C VAL A 569 17.76 37.34 -7.11
N LYS A 570 17.62 36.57 -8.19
CA LYS A 570 16.32 36.00 -8.60
C LYS A 570 15.91 34.82 -7.70
N PRO A 571 14.61 34.70 -7.31
CA PRO A 571 14.11 33.54 -6.57
C PRO A 571 14.28 32.18 -7.30
N ALA A 572 14.44 32.19 -8.62
CA ALA A 572 14.67 30.98 -9.43
C ALA A 572 15.96 30.22 -9.07
N LEU A 573 16.97 30.93 -8.54
CA LEU A 573 18.23 30.33 -8.09
C LEU A 573 18.04 29.44 -6.85
N PHE A 574 17.02 29.70 -6.03
CA PHE A 574 16.76 28.94 -4.80
C PHE A 574 15.76 27.80 -5.00
N SER A 575 15.60 27.32 -6.24
CA SER A 575 14.75 26.18 -6.59
C SER A 575 15.57 25.08 -7.27
N ALA A 576 15.56 23.88 -6.69
CA ALA A 576 16.13 22.67 -7.30
C ALA A 576 15.35 22.19 -8.54
N ASN A 577 14.21 22.82 -8.85
CA ASN A 577 13.42 22.57 -10.05
C ASN A 577 13.62 23.67 -11.12
N SER A 578 14.61 24.55 -10.96
CA SER A 578 14.80 25.73 -11.82
C SER A 578 16.29 26.05 -12.02
N GLU A 579 16.64 27.33 -12.19
CA GLU A 579 17.98 27.79 -12.62
C GLU A 579 19.12 27.39 -11.66
N GLY A 580 18.86 27.25 -10.37
CA GLY A 580 19.90 26.91 -9.38
C GLY A 580 20.20 25.42 -9.21
N ALA A 581 19.49 24.55 -9.93
CA ALA A 581 19.64 23.10 -9.80
C ALA A 581 21.05 22.64 -10.22
N CYS A 582 21.60 21.66 -9.49
CA CYS A 582 22.81 20.95 -9.90
C CYS A 582 22.60 20.36 -11.31
N PRO A 583 23.49 20.62 -12.29
CA PRO A 583 23.28 20.20 -13.68
C PRO A 583 23.31 18.68 -13.86
N THR A 584 24.05 17.97 -13.00
CA THR A 584 24.29 16.52 -13.11
C THR A 584 23.08 15.70 -12.70
N CYS A 585 22.60 15.85 -11.46
CA CYS A 585 21.37 15.21 -11.01
C CYS A 585 20.10 16.00 -11.39
N LYS A 586 20.26 17.13 -12.08
CA LYS A 586 19.18 18.07 -12.43
C LYS A 586 18.36 18.50 -11.20
N GLY A 587 18.97 18.56 -10.02
CA GLY A 587 18.31 18.92 -8.75
C GLY A 587 17.61 17.78 -8.00
N ALA A 588 17.74 16.52 -8.45
CA ALA A 588 17.24 15.37 -7.68
C ALA A 588 18.09 15.09 -6.41
N GLY A 589 19.39 15.35 -6.48
CA GLY A 589 20.36 15.01 -5.42
C GLY A 589 20.85 13.56 -5.49
N VAL A 590 20.17 12.70 -6.26
CA VAL A 590 20.55 11.31 -6.49
C VAL A 590 20.65 11.02 -7.98
N ILE A 591 21.37 9.97 -8.34
CA ILE A 591 21.43 9.38 -9.68
C ILE A 591 20.76 8.01 -9.60
N ASP A 592 19.67 7.85 -10.35
CA ASP A 592 18.98 6.57 -10.47
C ASP A 592 19.62 5.77 -11.60
N THR A 593 20.02 4.54 -11.30
CA THR A 593 20.53 3.58 -12.29
C THR A 593 19.46 2.53 -12.54
N ASP A 594 18.95 2.49 -13.77
CA ASP A 594 18.04 1.45 -14.22
C ASP A 594 18.82 0.17 -14.52
N LEU A 595 18.41 -0.93 -13.88
CA LEU A 595 19.04 -2.25 -13.99
C LEU A 595 18.17 -3.23 -14.79
N GLY A 596 17.18 -2.74 -15.55
CA GLY A 596 16.37 -3.54 -16.47
C GLY A 596 15.32 -4.39 -15.75
N MET A 597 15.52 -5.71 -15.65
CA MET A 597 14.53 -6.63 -15.05
C MET A 597 14.51 -6.61 -13.51
N LEU A 598 15.33 -5.75 -12.89
CA LEU A 598 15.51 -5.64 -11.44
C LEU A 598 15.05 -4.28 -10.93
N ALA A 599 14.92 -4.17 -9.61
CA ALA A 599 14.69 -2.89 -8.95
C ALA A 599 15.83 -1.91 -9.27
N SER A 600 15.47 -0.70 -9.69
CA SER A 600 16.42 0.40 -9.89
C SER A 600 17.08 0.78 -8.56
N VAL A 601 18.34 1.21 -8.62
CA VAL A 601 19.12 1.61 -7.44
C VAL A 601 19.48 3.09 -7.55
N SER A 602 19.32 3.82 -6.46
CA SER A 602 19.66 5.25 -6.36
C SER A 602 20.96 5.42 -5.59
N SER A 603 21.88 6.24 -6.10
CA SER A 603 23.08 6.67 -5.38
C SER A 603 23.10 8.19 -5.20
N PRO A 604 23.72 8.73 -4.13
CA PRO A 604 23.93 10.17 -3.98
C PRO A 604 24.70 10.74 -5.17
N CYS A 605 24.30 11.92 -5.66
CA CYS A 605 25.01 12.58 -6.75
C CYS A 605 26.40 13.03 -6.28
N GLU A 606 27.45 12.54 -6.93
CA GLU A 606 28.84 12.82 -6.57
C GLU A 606 29.21 14.31 -6.69
N ASP A 607 28.64 15.01 -7.68
CA ASP A 607 28.99 16.41 -7.94
C ASP A 607 28.44 17.38 -6.88
N CYS A 608 27.21 17.17 -6.41
CA CYS A 608 26.63 18.03 -5.37
C CYS A 608 26.70 17.39 -3.98
N GLY A 609 27.12 16.14 -3.86
CA GLY A 609 27.08 15.36 -2.62
C GLY A 609 25.67 15.24 -2.06
N GLY A 610 24.65 15.13 -2.91
CA GLY A 610 23.25 15.09 -2.48
C GLY A 610 22.56 16.45 -2.30
N ARG A 611 23.30 17.57 -2.30
CA ARG A 611 22.79 18.90 -1.93
C ARG A 611 21.85 19.57 -2.94
N ARG A 612 21.66 18.99 -4.12
CA ARG A 612 20.71 19.42 -5.19
C ARG A 612 20.99 20.75 -5.89
N PHE A 613 21.82 21.63 -5.34
CA PHE A 613 22.11 22.95 -5.90
C PHE A 613 23.53 23.05 -6.50
N GLN A 614 23.73 24.06 -7.34
CA GLN A 614 25.06 24.46 -7.81
C GLN A 614 25.86 25.13 -6.69
N ALA A 615 27.18 24.99 -6.71
CA ALA A 615 28.06 25.56 -5.69
C ALA A 615 27.89 27.09 -5.53
N SER A 616 27.67 27.82 -6.63
CA SER A 616 27.42 29.27 -6.63
C SER A 616 26.16 29.68 -5.86
N VAL A 617 25.15 28.81 -5.80
CA VAL A 617 23.92 29.08 -5.04
C VAL A 617 24.17 28.97 -3.53
N LEU A 618 25.13 28.13 -3.12
CA LEU A 618 25.47 27.88 -1.72
C LEU A 618 26.28 29.02 -1.08
N GLU A 619 26.66 30.04 -1.86
CA GLU A 619 27.30 31.26 -1.34
C GLU A 619 26.28 32.23 -0.72
N TYR A 620 25.02 32.14 -1.12
CA TYR A 620 23.94 33.01 -0.64
C TYR A 620 23.36 32.53 0.69
N ARG A 621 23.06 33.48 1.58
CA ARG A 621 22.56 33.19 2.93
C ARG A 621 21.30 33.96 3.28
N LEU A 622 20.50 33.39 4.16
CA LEU A 622 19.42 34.06 4.89
C LEU A 622 19.77 33.92 6.37
N GLY A 623 20.05 35.04 7.06
CA GLY A 623 20.70 34.97 8.38
C GLY A 623 22.06 34.24 8.27
N SER A 624 22.27 33.22 9.09
CA SER A 624 23.50 32.41 9.07
C SER A 624 23.46 31.22 8.10
N ALA A 625 22.32 30.86 7.52
CA ALA A 625 22.11 29.59 6.83
C ALA A 625 22.03 29.73 5.29
N THR A 626 22.57 28.74 4.57
CA THR A 626 22.37 28.59 3.12
C THR A 626 21.02 27.92 2.82
N ILE A 627 20.60 27.87 1.56
CA ILE A 627 19.35 27.21 1.18
C ILE A 627 19.38 25.70 1.46
N THR A 628 20.54 25.06 1.34
CA THR A 628 20.71 23.64 1.67
C THR A 628 20.62 23.42 3.17
N ASP A 629 21.30 24.26 3.98
CA ASP A 629 21.21 24.17 5.45
C ASP A 629 19.74 24.28 5.89
N VAL A 630 19.01 25.25 5.35
CA VAL A 630 17.57 25.44 5.62
C VAL A 630 16.73 24.21 5.21
N LEU A 631 17.02 23.59 4.07
CA LEU A 631 16.30 22.40 3.62
C LEU A 631 16.64 21.15 4.44
N GLU A 632 17.81 21.12 5.07
CA GLU A 632 18.25 20.04 5.95
C GLU A 632 17.82 20.24 7.41
N MET A 633 17.31 21.42 7.78
CA MET A 633 16.76 21.69 9.11
C MET A 633 15.53 20.80 9.40
N PRO A 634 15.47 20.16 10.57
CA PRO A 634 14.23 19.60 11.11
C PRO A 634 13.15 20.66 11.21
N VAL A 635 11.87 20.28 11.04
CA VAL A 635 10.73 21.20 11.16
C VAL A 635 10.78 21.99 12.46
N SER A 636 11.08 21.35 13.59
CA SER A 636 11.18 21.98 14.91
C SER A 636 12.24 23.09 14.97
N GLU A 637 13.40 22.88 14.39
CA GLU A 637 14.45 23.91 14.27
C GLU A 637 14.02 25.02 13.30
N ALA A 638 13.40 24.65 12.18
CA ALA A 638 12.90 25.61 11.20
C ALA A 638 11.79 26.52 11.78
N VAL A 639 10.93 26.01 12.68
CA VAL A 639 9.93 26.83 13.41
C VAL A 639 10.64 27.98 14.12
N GLU A 640 11.68 27.69 14.90
CA GLU A 640 12.44 28.70 15.63
C GLU A 640 13.17 29.66 14.68
N PHE A 641 13.81 29.12 13.64
CA PHE A 641 14.58 29.89 12.66
C PHE A 641 13.73 30.92 11.91
N PHE A 642 12.49 30.58 11.53
CA PHE A 642 11.60 31.47 10.77
C PHE A 642 10.70 32.37 11.63
N ALA A 643 10.74 32.23 12.96
CA ALA A 643 9.87 32.97 13.89
C ALA A 643 10.18 34.48 13.96
N ALA A 644 11.47 34.85 13.96
CA ALA A 644 11.92 36.22 14.23
C ALA A 644 13.24 36.57 13.50
N GLY A 645 13.68 37.82 13.63
CA GLY A 645 14.98 38.29 13.12
C GLY A 645 15.05 38.45 11.60
N GLU A 646 16.28 38.38 11.07
CA GLU A 646 16.58 38.53 9.63
C GLU A 646 16.09 37.35 8.79
N SER A 647 15.90 36.19 9.43
CA SER A 647 15.34 34.97 8.84
C SER A 647 13.81 34.91 8.90
N ARG A 648 13.13 35.93 9.43
CA ARG A 648 11.67 35.89 9.64
C ARG A 648 10.89 35.72 8.33
N VAL A 649 10.14 34.63 8.22
CA VAL A 649 9.23 34.35 7.10
C VAL A 649 7.88 33.88 7.65
N PRO A 650 6.94 34.80 7.94
CA PRO A 650 5.69 34.46 8.66
C PRO A 650 4.84 33.39 7.98
N ALA A 651 4.76 33.42 6.64
CA ALA A 651 4.01 32.44 5.86
C ALA A 651 4.60 31.02 5.97
N ALA A 652 5.94 30.89 6.04
CA ALA A 652 6.60 29.61 6.25
C ALA A 652 6.45 29.16 7.71
N HIS A 653 6.66 30.07 8.66
CA HIS A 653 6.52 29.80 10.09
C HIS A 653 5.15 29.22 10.45
N ALA A 654 4.05 29.81 9.96
CA ALA A 654 2.71 29.29 10.22
C ALA A 654 2.46 27.87 9.66
N ILE A 655 3.11 27.51 8.55
CA ILE A 655 3.04 26.14 8.01
C ILE A 655 3.87 25.20 8.87
N LEU A 656 5.06 25.63 9.29
CA LEU A 656 5.97 24.85 10.13
C LEU A 656 5.36 24.56 11.51
N GLU A 657 4.65 25.52 12.12
CA GLU A 657 3.89 25.31 13.36
C GLU A 657 2.88 24.18 13.20
N ARG A 658 2.07 24.20 12.12
CA ARG A 658 1.11 23.11 11.86
C ARG A 658 1.79 21.77 11.63
N LEU A 659 2.93 21.74 10.94
CA LEU A 659 3.72 20.51 10.76
C LEU A 659 4.26 19.99 12.10
N ASN A 660 4.68 20.89 12.98
CA ASN A 660 5.14 20.52 14.32
C ASN A 660 3.97 20.01 15.17
N ASP A 661 2.80 20.64 15.09
CA ASP A 661 1.59 20.26 15.83
C ASP A 661 1.06 18.87 15.46
N VAL A 662 1.24 18.44 14.21
CA VAL A 662 0.92 17.06 13.78
C VAL A 662 2.04 16.06 14.09
N GLY A 663 3.09 16.46 14.81
CA GLY A 663 4.18 15.57 15.22
C GLY A 663 5.25 15.31 14.15
N LEU A 664 5.35 16.14 13.10
CA LEU A 664 6.39 16.03 12.07
C LEU A 664 7.63 16.89 12.36
N GLY A 665 7.83 17.28 13.62
CA GLY A 665 8.92 18.14 14.08
C GLY A 665 10.35 17.65 13.75
N TYR A 666 10.52 16.35 13.54
CA TYR A 666 11.82 15.71 13.25
C TYR A 666 12.15 15.63 11.76
N LEU A 667 11.16 15.74 10.87
CA LEU A 667 11.39 15.65 9.43
C LEU A 667 12.18 16.86 8.96
N THR A 668 13.10 16.67 8.03
CA THR A 668 13.74 17.81 7.38
C THR A 668 12.82 18.36 6.30
N ILE A 669 12.72 19.69 6.16
CA ILE A 669 11.75 20.29 5.24
C ILE A 669 12.07 20.00 3.76
N GLY A 670 13.31 19.62 3.46
CA GLY A 670 13.80 19.21 2.14
C GLY A 670 13.85 17.69 1.89
N GLN A 671 13.46 16.86 2.87
CA GLN A 671 13.45 15.40 2.74
C GLN A 671 12.63 14.94 1.53
N PRO A 672 13.12 14.01 0.68
CA PRO A 672 12.31 13.48 -0.42
C PRO A 672 11.00 12.87 0.08
N LEU A 673 9.87 13.14 -0.59
CA LEU A 673 8.58 12.55 -0.20
C LEU A 673 8.56 11.01 -0.32
N SER A 674 9.40 10.44 -1.17
CA SER A 674 9.51 8.98 -1.35
C SER A 674 10.06 8.28 -0.11
N THR A 675 10.83 8.98 0.73
CA THR A 675 11.37 8.41 1.97
C THR A 675 10.43 8.55 3.16
N LEU A 676 9.31 9.26 3.01
CA LEU A 676 8.31 9.39 4.06
C LEU A 676 7.47 8.11 4.18
N SER A 677 7.18 7.70 5.41
CA SER A 677 6.22 6.63 5.72
C SER A 677 4.78 7.04 5.36
N GLY A 678 3.87 6.05 5.31
CA GLY A 678 2.44 6.31 5.07
C GLY A 678 1.84 7.29 6.08
N GLY A 679 2.12 7.09 7.37
CA GLY A 679 1.66 7.96 8.46
C GLY A 679 2.28 9.36 8.41
N GLU A 680 3.54 9.51 7.99
CA GLU A 680 4.16 10.83 7.78
C GLU A 680 3.50 11.58 6.62
N ARG A 681 3.21 10.91 5.51
CA ARG A 681 2.51 11.49 4.37
C ARG A 681 1.10 11.94 4.74
N GLN A 682 0.41 11.13 5.52
CA GLN A 682 -0.92 11.47 6.01
C GLN A 682 -0.90 12.70 6.91
N ARG A 683 0.01 12.75 7.89
CA ARG A 683 0.17 13.91 8.78
C ARG A 683 0.56 15.18 8.01
N LEU A 684 1.35 15.04 6.94
CA LEU A 684 1.68 16.15 6.04
C LEU A 684 0.43 16.71 5.33
N LYS A 685 -0.49 15.85 4.87
CA LYS A 685 -1.79 16.28 4.32
C LYS A 685 -2.68 16.90 5.40
N LEU A 686 -2.69 16.33 6.61
CA LEU A 686 -3.45 16.85 7.74
C LEU A 686 -3.04 18.30 8.07
N ALA A 687 -1.74 18.57 8.17
CA ALA A 687 -1.21 19.91 8.43
C ALA A 687 -1.65 20.94 7.37
N MET A 688 -1.91 20.51 6.13
CA MET A 688 -2.45 21.36 5.07
C MET A 688 -3.96 21.56 5.21
N ALA A 689 -4.71 20.50 5.54
CA ALA A 689 -6.16 20.57 5.77
C ALA A 689 -6.51 21.44 6.98
N MET A 690 -5.64 21.48 7.99
CA MET A 690 -5.78 22.32 9.19
C MET A 690 -5.85 23.84 8.92
N ALA A 691 -5.48 24.29 7.72
CA ALA A 691 -5.58 25.71 7.37
C ALA A 691 -7.04 26.17 7.12
N ASP A 692 -7.95 25.26 6.81
CA ASP A 692 -9.33 25.56 6.44
C ASP A 692 -10.30 25.29 7.62
N THR A 693 -10.69 26.33 8.35
CA THR A 693 -11.61 26.23 9.50
C THR A 693 -13.08 26.05 9.09
N GLY A 694 -13.86 25.29 9.88
CA GLY A 694 -15.32 25.19 9.73
C GLY A 694 -15.82 24.11 8.75
N ARG A 695 -14.98 23.11 8.49
CA ARG A 695 -15.30 21.98 7.59
C ARG A 695 -15.54 20.68 8.37
N VAL A 696 -15.90 19.63 7.62
CA VAL A 696 -15.88 18.25 8.10
C VAL A 696 -14.58 17.62 7.66
N LEU A 697 -13.81 17.09 8.60
CA LEU A 697 -12.52 16.46 8.35
C LEU A 697 -12.63 14.95 8.59
N VAL A 698 -12.34 14.17 7.56
CA VAL A 698 -12.28 12.70 7.65
C VAL A 698 -10.81 12.28 7.72
N LEU A 699 -10.44 11.53 8.75
CA LEU A 699 -9.09 11.00 8.96
C LEU A 699 -9.12 9.46 8.90
N ASP A 700 -8.29 8.87 8.05
CA ASP A 700 -8.26 7.40 7.87
C ASP A 700 -7.08 6.76 8.61
N GLU A 701 -7.30 6.16 9.77
CA GLU A 701 -6.28 5.55 10.63
C GLU A 701 -5.11 6.50 11.00
N PRO A 702 -5.37 7.69 11.59
CA PRO A 702 -4.35 8.70 11.89
C PRO A 702 -3.32 8.28 12.96
N THR A 703 -3.55 7.15 13.65
CA THR A 703 -2.62 6.56 14.63
C THR A 703 -1.56 5.67 13.98
N THR A 704 -1.66 5.41 12.67
CA THR A 704 -0.75 4.51 11.97
C THR A 704 0.71 4.96 12.09
N GLY A 705 1.56 4.07 12.59
CA GLY A 705 3.00 4.32 12.76
C GLY A 705 3.33 5.33 13.87
N LEU A 706 2.38 5.65 14.76
CA LEU A 706 2.62 6.51 15.91
C LEU A 706 3.14 5.73 17.10
N HIS A 707 4.16 6.27 17.76
CA HIS A 707 4.63 5.72 19.02
C HIS A 707 3.65 6.03 20.15
N LEU A 708 3.68 5.21 21.21
CA LEU A 708 2.85 5.37 22.42
C LEU A 708 2.86 6.79 23.00
N ALA A 709 4.04 7.41 23.03
CA ALA A 709 4.23 8.78 23.51
C ALA A 709 3.57 9.86 22.64
N ASP A 710 3.27 9.56 21.38
CA ASP A 710 2.69 10.51 20.42
C ASP A 710 1.15 10.43 20.39
N VAL A 711 0.57 9.35 20.94
CA VAL A 711 -0.89 9.15 20.98
C VAL A 711 -1.58 10.28 21.73
N GLU A 712 -1.06 10.68 22.90
CA GLU A 712 -1.63 11.79 23.68
C GLU A 712 -1.64 13.11 22.90
N GLN A 713 -0.56 13.40 22.15
CA GLN A 713 -0.47 14.60 21.32
C GLN A 713 -1.50 14.59 20.19
N LEU A 714 -1.70 13.43 19.56
CA LEU A 714 -2.73 13.24 18.53
C LEU A 714 -4.13 13.47 19.12
N LEU A 715 -4.45 12.87 20.27
CA LEU A 715 -5.76 13.05 20.91
C LEU A 715 -6.01 14.52 21.27
N GLY A 716 -5.00 15.20 21.81
CA GLY A 716 -5.08 16.63 22.07
C GLY A 716 -5.24 17.48 20.80
N LEU A 717 -4.64 17.06 19.68
CA LEU A 717 -4.84 17.70 18.38
C LEU A 717 -6.30 17.52 17.89
N LEU A 718 -6.86 16.31 18.01
CA LEU A 718 -8.25 16.03 17.63
C LEU A 718 -9.22 16.91 18.42
N ASP A 719 -9.00 17.07 19.73
CA ASP A 719 -9.83 17.98 20.54
C ASP A 719 -9.70 19.43 20.09
N ARG A 720 -8.48 19.94 19.84
CA ARG A 720 -8.29 21.31 19.34
C ARG A 720 -8.99 21.55 18.00
N LEU A 721 -9.01 20.55 17.13
CA LEU A 721 -9.74 20.62 15.86
C LEU A 721 -11.24 20.73 16.11
N VAL A 722 -11.81 19.88 16.96
CA VAL A 722 -13.23 19.91 17.29
C VAL A 722 -13.62 21.22 17.98
N ASP A 723 -12.82 21.68 18.94
CA ASP A 723 -13.05 22.90 19.71
C ASP A 723 -12.93 24.17 18.84
N SER A 724 -12.22 24.10 17.71
CA SER A 724 -12.19 25.17 16.70
C SER A 724 -13.47 25.26 15.84
N GLY A 725 -14.43 24.35 16.04
CA GLY A 725 -15.67 24.25 15.29
C GLY A 725 -15.63 23.31 14.07
N THR A 726 -14.56 22.53 13.91
CA THR A 726 -14.43 21.53 12.83
C THR A 726 -15.12 20.23 13.28
N SER A 727 -15.88 19.57 12.41
CA SER A 727 -16.38 18.22 12.71
C SER A 727 -15.34 17.20 12.31
N VAL A 728 -14.98 16.27 13.20
CA VAL A 728 -13.89 15.31 12.92
C VAL A 728 -14.44 13.89 12.93
N ILE A 729 -14.29 13.20 11.81
CA ILE A 729 -14.65 11.80 11.64
C ILE A 729 -13.36 11.02 11.47
N VAL A 730 -13.13 10.03 12.33
CA VAL A 730 -11.91 9.21 12.30
C VAL A 730 -12.30 7.77 12.03
N ILE A 731 -11.76 7.18 10.97
CA ILE A 731 -11.82 5.73 10.77
C ILE A 731 -10.70 5.14 11.62
N GLU A 732 -11.03 4.32 12.62
CA GLU A 732 -10.01 3.81 13.54
C GLU A 732 -10.28 2.44 14.19
N HIS A 733 -9.17 1.85 14.63
CA HIS A 733 -9.00 0.59 15.33
C HIS A 733 -8.22 0.74 16.65
N HIS A 734 -7.56 1.87 16.95
CA HIS A 734 -6.84 2.06 18.21
C HIS A 734 -7.80 2.43 19.36
N GLN A 735 -7.77 1.63 20.42
CA GLN A 735 -8.69 1.75 21.56
C GLN A 735 -8.59 3.11 22.27
N ALA A 736 -7.39 3.72 22.32
CA ALA A 736 -7.23 5.08 22.86
C ALA A 736 -8.09 6.13 22.14
N VAL A 737 -8.17 6.06 20.80
CA VAL A 737 -8.99 7.00 20.01
C VAL A 737 -10.49 6.71 20.21
N MET A 738 -10.86 5.42 20.30
CA MET A 738 -12.24 5.02 20.61
C MET A 738 -12.68 5.51 21.99
N ALA A 739 -11.86 5.29 23.02
CA ALA A 739 -12.15 5.74 24.39
C ALA A 739 -12.26 7.27 24.48
N HIS A 740 -11.51 7.99 23.64
CA HIS A 740 -11.51 9.45 23.56
C HIS A 740 -12.61 10.03 22.67
N ALA A 741 -13.37 9.20 21.95
CA ALA A 741 -14.42 9.67 21.04
C ALA A 741 -15.57 10.32 21.79
N ASP A 742 -16.32 11.18 21.10
CA ASP A 742 -17.63 11.66 21.60
C ASP A 742 -18.76 10.73 21.12
N TRP A 743 -18.58 10.09 19.94
CA TRP A 743 -19.52 9.14 19.34
C TRP A 743 -18.77 8.02 18.62
N ILE A 744 -19.31 6.80 18.66
CA ILE A 744 -18.79 5.62 17.95
C ILE A 744 -19.86 5.07 17.00
N ILE A 745 -19.43 4.72 15.79
CA ILE A 745 -20.17 3.94 14.81
C ILE A 745 -19.37 2.65 14.56
N ASP A 746 -19.88 1.50 15.00
CA ASP A 746 -19.21 0.20 14.88
C ASP A 746 -19.83 -0.61 13.72
N LEU A 747 -18.98 -1.04 12.78
CA LEU A 747 -19.37 -1.86 11.64
C LEU A 747 -19.01 -3.32 11.87
N GLY A 748 -19.92 -4.23 11.50
CA GLY A 748 -19.71 -5.66 11.66
C GLY A 748 -20.93 -6.47 11.21
N PRO A 749 -21.20 -7.65 11.81
CA PRO A 749 -20.44 -8.27 12.91
C PRO A 749 -19.08 -8.87 12.50
N GLY A 750 -18.88 -9.13 11.21
CA GLY A 750 -17.66 -9.72 10.65
C GLY A 750 -17.05 -8.88 9.52
N ALA A 751 -16.31 -9.56 8.64
CA ALA A 751 -15.64 -8.98 7.49
C ALA A 751 -16.23 -9.52 6.19
N GLY A 752 -16.04 -8.83 5.07
CA GLY A 752 -16.60 -9.28 3.79
C GLY A 752 -18.13 -9.30 3.84
N HIS A 753 -18.75 -10.39 3.40
CA HIS A 753 -20.21 -10.49 3.39
C HIS A 753 -20.83 -10.73 4.78
N ASP A 754 -20.02 -11.08 5.80
CA ASP A 754 -20.45 -11.12 7.20
C ASP A 754 -20.42 -9.74 7.87
N GLY A 755 -19.90 -8.72 7.16
CA GLY A 755 -19.83 -7.34 7.61
C GLY A 755 -20.94 -6.47 7.02
N GLY A 756 -20.65 -5.18 6.83
CA GLY A 756 -21.50 -4.29 6.07
C GLY A 756 -22.75 -3.78 6.77
N ARG A 757 -22.87 -4.00 8.08
CA ARG A 757 -23.97 -3.52 8.93
C ARG A 757 -23.45 -2.65 10.07
N ILE A 758 -24.26 -1.71 10.53
CA ILE A 758 -24.01 -1.02 11.80
C ILE A 758 -24.41 -1.97 12.93
N VAL A 759 -23.46 -2.36 13.77
CA VAL A 759 -23.70 -3.22 14.93
C VAL A 759 -23.83 -2.43 16.23
N PHE A 760 -23.35 -1.19 16.25
CA PHE A 760 -23.53 -0.25 17.36
C PHE A 760 -23.42 1.21 16.89
N GLU A 761 -24.22 2.07 17.50
CA GLU A 761 -24.12 3.53 17.39
C GLU A 761 -24.40 4.15 18.76
N GLY A 762 -23.51 5.01 19.26
CA GLY A 762 -23.67 5.62 20.57
C GLY A 762 -22.39 6.17 21.17
N THR A 763 -22.39 6.41 22.49
CA THR A 763 -21.18 6.89 23.18
C THR A 763 -20.22 5.72 23.50
N PRO A 764 -18.92 6.00 23.70
CA PRO A 764 -17.97 4.96 24.14
C PRO A 764 -18.37 4.27 25.45
N ALA A 765 -19.02 4.99 26.37
CA ALA A 765 -19.49 4.44 27.63
C ALA A 765 -20.61 3.41 27.44
N ASP A 766 -21.54 3.67 26.52
CA ASP A 766 -22.63 2.75 26.19
C ASP A 766 -22.07 1.46 25.54
N LEU A 767 -21.10 1.60 24.64
CA LEU A 767 -20.44 0.46 23.98
C LEU A 767 -19.75 -0.47 25.00
N VAL A 768 -19.01 0.11 25.95
CA VAL A 768 -18.31 -0.62 27.01
C VAL A 768 -19.28 -1.26 28.00
N ALA A 769 -20.40 -0.62 28.29
CA ALA A 769 -21.41 -1.16 29.19
C ALA A 769 -22.12 -2.38 28.59
N ASP A 770 -22.46 -2.35 27.31
CA ASP A 770 -23.20 -3.41 26.63
C ASP A 770 -22.33 -4.64 26.31
N ARG A 771 -21.08 -4.44 25.87
CA ARG A 771 -20.13 -5.51 25.46
C ARG A 771 -20.69 -6.51 24.43
N ALA A 772 -21.73 -6.11 23.69
CA ALA A 772 -22.38 -6.97 22.72
C ALA A 772 -21.53 -7.19 21.46
N THR A 773 -20.68 -6.23 21.09
CA THR A 773 -19.80 -6.32 19.92
C THR A 773 -18.36 -6.69 20.31
N LEU A 774 -17.59 -7.23 19.35
CA LEU A 774 -16.16 -7.51 19.54
C LEU A 774 -15.40 -6.24 19.96
N THR A 775 -15.71 -5.11 19.31
CA THR A 775 -15.16 -3.80 19.65
C THR A 775 -15.47 -3.44 21.10
N GLY A 776 -16.71 -3.60 21.55
CA GLY A 776 -17.11 -3.32 22.94
C GLY A 776 -16.42 -4.20 23.97
N GLN A 777 -16.20 -5.49 23.67
CA GLN A 777 -15.46 -6.41 24.54
C GLN A 777 -14.00 -5.97 24.71
N HIS A 778 -13.31 -5.70 23.60
CA HIS A 778 -11.92 -5.26 23.65
C HIS A 778 -11.76 -3.86 24.25
N LEU A 779 -12.67 -2.93 23.97
CA LEU A 779 -12.62 -1.60 24.56
C LEU A 779 -12.85 -1.66 26.08
N ALA A 780 -13.76 -2.52 26.55
CA ALA A 780 -13.99 -2.74 27.98
C ALA A 780 -12.73 -3.27 28.69
N GLU A 781 -12.04 -4.25 28.09
CA GLU A 781 -10.77 -4.77 28.63
C GLU A 781 -9.69 -3.69 28.69
N TYR A 782 -9.57 -2.87 27.63
CA TYR A 782 -8.57 -1.80 27.55
C TYR A 782 -8.74 -0.72 28.63
N VAL A 783 -9.99 -0.32 28.90
CA VAL A 783 -10.29 0.69 29.94
C VAL A 783 -10.41 0.08 31.35
N GLY A 784 -10.26 -1.24 31.49
CA GLY A 784 -10.33 -1.95 32.76
C GLY A 784 -11.73 -2.01 33.39
N ALA A 785 -12.77 -2.04 32.55
CA ALA A 785 -14.18 -2.05 32.97
C ALA A 785 -14.73 -3.44 33.30
#